data_AF-A0A9W8LEN8-F1
#
_entry.id   AF-A0A9W8LEN8-F1
#
_cell.length_a   1.000
_cell.length_b   1.000
_cell.length_c   1.000
_cell.angle_alpha   90.00
_cell.angle_beta   90.00
_cell.angle_gamma   90.00
#
_symmetry.space_group_name_H-M   'P 1'
#
loop_
_entity.id
_entity.type
_entity.pdbx_description
1 polymer ?
#
loop_
_entity_poly.entity_id
_entity_poly.type
_entity_poly.pdbx_seq_one_letter_code
_entity_poly.pdbx_strand_id
1 'polypeptide(L)'
;MLARRTSWLSAASKAFAFTSRHRHSPLQALLPLRHLSSHSPAGPSLDIQRAIVEEVRIFQQQDKSIPWYRLGAKYCLSIDVLQTIYDQAEVDAQKRQQQSELVTRSVERHFDHAHGQCNWEAVASEVDIPLIECLDLFDASNTTIQPRSLIEAYGGWSDTDMARLNRFIAANYTDGSTIDWRLAGAYMNVDSLECQRVGLGTFRGPINEVGYRRICEFRDSGLKWKDVHQHFLQYPNFIQLQSRFMWAKAKLEGRTAARPSTKLTDTERERMKGLIDRHVRSTTRSELVDIIQRELPNRSLSDIRLFSKQYANELKTGHIRAGQMTQLRELVSEYGEDWDRIGETLGVLPSRARHNWLESGGYAGDHSAWSLDEIRQLQRLIDSGVKPQEAAKLLGMKSNRSCRAKTSNAKLSASKRRANDSLSGTFWAATDDETLLKMIDGSTMSTAAKWEQVSVALGRSVLACKHRFTVVNRDRRQVTDDRESIVTSEVQRQFESSGAADWPQVSQATGLGLRECLELSQYDVGKARWHYDPDSFSQSMVDCMADFIKEYYPAPVPVRYRAVSNYMWVAMEDCIRIHDILQGKFTWTEAGYKRAIALRAQGLTFKEVARHFSPTLTANNVVSALKRYSSPKPVRESISADELKEISKLVDEYAGKYPVVEIVAKICTMLNLGYRSDHYWLTIPRIVAHPHYQAKLRDIDYNDLANRITMGRTTVKLAAKELDLPRYALVSRLKGLNSKLFSSKWTEEEIRKLVDYVQTCDSKPDFVYFSKILGTKSPKQCNPKVSGLRRKGVLPGMPKV
;
A
#
# COMPACT_ATOMS: atom_id res chain seq x y z
N MET A 1 67.67 23.71 -31.94
CA MET A 1 67.93 24.17 -30.56
C MET A 1 67.89 22.92 -29.69
N LEU A 2 68.97 22.43 -29.09
CA LEU A 2 69.71 22.99 -27.94
C LEU A 2 68.77 23.37 -26.78
N ALA A 3 68.88 22.84 -25.56
CA ALA A 3 69.70 21.74 -24.99
C ALA A 3 69.03 21.31 -23.64
N ARG A 4 69.45 20.34 -22.81
CA ARG A 4 70.68 19.51 -22.65
C ARG A 4 70.37 18.36 -21.63
N ARG A 5 70.91 17.13 -21.82
CA ARG A 5 71.54 16.18 -20.83
C ARG A 5 70.83 15.86 -19.47
N THR A 6 70.93 14.71 -18.77
CA THR A 6 71.71 13.42 -18.78
C THR A 6 71.07 12.45 -17.73
N SER A 7 71.43 11.17 -17.45
CA SER A 7 72.38 10.15 -17.98
C SER A 7 72.16 8.75 -17.31
N TRP A 8 72.38 7.65 -18.07
CA TRP A 8 73.15 6.42 -17.72
C TRP A 8 72.55 5.41 -16.70
N LEU A 9 72.31 4.13 -17.05
CA LEU A 9 73.20 2.93 -17.21
C LEU A 9 73.53 2.22 -15.85
N SER A 10 73.70 0.89 -15.72
CA SER A 10 73.75 -0.29 -16.62
C SER A 10 73.35 -1.59 -15.83
N ALA A 11 72.58 -2.58 -16.32
CA ALA A 11 72.90 -3.73 -17.21
C ALA A 11 73.61 -4.97 -16.60
N ALA A 12 73.20 -6.17 -17.07
CA ALA A 12 73.97 -7.45 -17.19
C ALA A 12 74.32 -8.30 -15.92
N SER A 13 74.57 -9.63 -15.96
CA SER A 13 74.26 -10.75 -16.91
C SER A 13 74.68 -12.14 -16.38
N LYS A 14 74.00 -13.24 -16.81
CA LYS A 14 74.52 -14.64 -17.02
C LYS A 14 75.02 -15.44 -15.78
N ALA A 15 75.22 -16.78 -15.76
CA ALA A 15 74.68 -17.94 -16.54
C ALA A 15 75.09 -19.32 -15.91
N PHE A 16 74.34 -20.40 -16.23
CA PHE A 16 74.72 -21.86 -16.31
C PHE A 16 75.43 -22.63 -15.13
N ALA A 17 74.85 -23.78 -14.68
CA ALA A 17 75.39 -25.17 -14.88
C ALA A 17 75.02 -26.28 -13.81
N PHE A 18 74.31 -27.33 -14.27
CA PHE A 18 74.46 -28.80 -14.02
C PHE A 18 74.44 -29.55 -12.63
N THR A 19 73.52 -30.54 -12.56
CA THR A 19 73.56 -31.92 -11.94
C THR A 19 73.62 -32.26 -10.43
N SER A 20 72.46 -32.74 -9.91
CA SER A 20 72.14 -34.10 -9.40
C SER A 20 73.04 -34.89 -8.42
N ARG A 21 72.46 -35.31 -7.27
CA ARG A 21 72.35 -36.74 -6.81
C ARG A 21 71.43 -36.92 -5.57
N HIS A 22 70.98 -38.17 -5.31
CA HIS A 22 70.04 -38.55 -4.23
C HIS A 22 70.70 -38.82 -2.85
N ARG A 23 69.92 -38.69 -1.74
CA ARG A 23 69.58 -39.81 -0.82
C ARG A 23 68.53 -39.45 0.27
N HIS A 24 68.10 -40.46 1.04
CA HIS A 24 66.87 -40.62 1.83
C HIS A 24 66.64 -39.73 3.09
N SER A 25 65.38 -39.76 3.55
CA SER A 25 64.85 -39.33 4.87
C SER A 25 65.25 -40.28 6.03
N PRO A 26 65.09 -39.85 7.31
CA PRO A 26 64.25 -40.66 8.21
C PRO A 26 63.23 -39.88 9.09
N LEU A 27 62.40 -40.66 9.79
CA LEU A 27 61.27 -40.29 10.66
C LEU A 27 61.65 -40.06 12.15
N GLN A 28 60.61 -39.78 12.98
CA GLN A 28 60.57 -39.72 14.47
C GLN A 28 61.03 -38.38 15.08
N ALA A 29 60.46 -37.85 16.18
CA ALA A 29 59.41 -38.30 17.13
C ALA A 29 58.51 -37.09 17.52
N LEU A 30 57.17 -37.14 17.48
CA LEU A 30 56.19 -37.62 18.50
C LEU A 30 56.08 -36.80 19.82
N LEU A 31 55.13 -35.83 19.84
CA LEU A 31 54.11 -35.55 20.90
C LEU A 31 54.57 -35.21 22.35
N PRO A 32 53.69 -34.78 23.31
CA PRO A 32 52.22 -34.61 23.33
C PRO A 32 51.74 -33.12 23.37
N LEU A 33 50.47 -32.73 23.09
CA LEU A 33 49.10 -33.21 23.40
C LEU A 33 48.54 -32.75 24.78
N ARG A 34 47.28 -32.24 24.75
CA ARG A 34 46.34 -31.86 25.85
C ARG A 34 46.35 -30.40 26.37
N HIS A 35 45.18 -30.03 26.90
CA HIS A 35 44.78 -28.80 27.59
C HIS A 35 44.73 -27.48 26.80
N LEU A 36 43.59 -27.27 26.11
CA LEU A 36 42.74 -26.10 26.40
C LEU A 36 41.25 -26.38 26.03
N SER A 37 40.69 -27.43 26.64
CA SER A 37 39.30 -27.86 26.46
C SER A 37 38.45 -27.59 27.71
N SER A 38 38.14 -26.31 27.98
CA SER A 38 37.18 -25.92 29.01
C SER A 38 36.73 -24.46 28.86
N HIS A 39 35.56 -24.24 28.24
CA HIS A 39 34.45 -23.39 28.74
C HIS A 39 33.40 -23.06 27.67
N SER A 40 32.70 -24.10 27.20
CA SER A 40 31.23 -24.10 27.22
C SER A 40 30.73 -25.54 27.12
N PRO A 41 29.80 -25.99 28.00
CA PRO A 41 29.13 -27.29 27.84
C PRO A 41 27.91 -27.20 26.89
N ALA A 42 27.60 -26.01 26.36
CA ALA A 42 26.58 -25.89 25.34
C ALA A 42 27.07 -26.53 24.03
N GLY A 43 26.32 -27.53 23.54
CA GLY A 43 26.45 -27.99 22.16
C GLY A 43 26.13 -26.87 21.16
N PRO A 44 26.36 -27.09 19.85
CA PRO A 44 26.01 -26.10 18.82
C PRO A 44 24.54 -25.69 18.96
N SER A 45 24.25 -24.39 18.77
CA SER A 45 22.90 -23.85 18.99
C SER A 45 21.87 -24.52 18.07
N LEU A 46 20.59 -24.48 18.47
CA LEU A 46 19.50 -25.10 17.73
C LEU A 46 19.43 -24.62 16.26
N ASP A 47 19.79 -23.36 16.01
CA ASP A 47 19.84 -22.79 14.66
C ASP A 47 21.02 -23.33 13.83
N ILE A 48 22.17 -23.60 14.46
CA ILE A 48 23.32 -24.25 13.82
C ILE A 48 22.97 -25.71 13.51
N GLN A 49 22.34 -26.44 14.45
CA GLN A 49 21.87 -27.81 14.22
C GLN A 49 20.89 -27.89 13.05
N ARG A 50 19.89 -26.98 13.00
CA ARG A 50 18.95 -26.86 11.88
C ARG A 50 19.65 -26.58 10.54
N ALA A 51 20.61 -25.64 10.52
CA ALA A 51 21.37 -25.32 9.31
C ALA A 51 22.22 -26.51 8.80
N ILE A 52 22.77 -27.33 9.71
CA ILE A 52 23.49 -28.56 9.37
C ILE A 52 22.53 -29.57 8.73
N VAL A 53 21.40 -29.86 9.37
CA VAL A 53 20.41 -30.84 8.88
C VAL A 53 19.86 -30.44 7.51
N GLU A 54 19.52 -29.17 7.33
CA GLU A 54 19.01 -28.66 6.05
C GLU A 54 20.06 -28.77 4.93
N GLU A 55 21.32 -28.41 5.18
CA GLU A 55 22.37 -28.55 4.15
C GLU A 55 22.70 -30.01 3.83
N VAL A 56 22.66 -30.92 4.81
CA VAL A 56 22.80 -32.37 4.56
C VAL A 56 21.65 -32.87 3.68
N ARG A 57 20.40 -32.51 3.99
CA ARG A 57 19.21 -32.87 3.20
C ARG A 57 19.26 -32.27 1.79
N ILE A 58 19.79 -31.06 1.61
CA ILE A 58 20.03 -30.45 0.29
C ILE A 58 21.06 -31.26 -0.53
N PHE A 59 22.11 -31.81 0.08
CA PHE A 59 23.05 -32.69 -0.64
C PHE A 59 22.41 -34.03 -1.03
N GLN A 60 21.64 -34.64 -0.13
CA GLN A 60 20.90 -35.89 -0.39
C GLN A 60 19.84 -35.71 -1.50
N GLN A 61 19.05 -34.64 -1.46
CA GLN A 61 18.05 -34.30 -2.50
C GLN A 61 18.66 -33.95 -3.86
N GLN A 62 19.98 -33.83 -3.96
CA GLN A 62 20.73 -33.61 -5.21
C GLN A 62 21.54 -34.84 -5.63
N ASP A 63 21.36 -35.98 -4.96
CA ASP A 63 22.09 -37.25 -5.13
C ASP A 63 23.63 -37.06 -5.10
N LYS A 64 24.10 -36.27 -4.12
CA LYS A 64 25.51 -35.91 -3.96
C LYS A 64 26.09 -36.44 -2.65
N SER A 65 27.33 -36.93 -2.72
CA SER A 65 28.12 -37.27 -1.55
C SER A 65 28.23 -36.06 -0.61
N ILE A 66 27.71 -36.21 0.62
CA ILE A 66 27.72 -35.15 1.63
C ILE A 66 29.18 -34.75 1.94
N PRO A 67 29.58 -33.47 1.73
CA PRO A 67 30.96 -33.04 1.89
C PRO A 67 31.26 -32.74 3.38
N TRP A 68 31.20 -33.76 4.24
CA TRP A 68 31.31 -33.65 5.70
C TRP A 68 32.51 -32.82 6.17
N TYR A 69 33.66 -32.94 5.49
CA TYR A 69 34.88 -32.16 5.79
C TYR A 69 34.72 -30.65 5.51
N ARG A 70 33.89 -30.24 4.54
CA ARG A 70 33.55 -28.83 4.28
C ARG A 70 32.54 -28.31 5.31
N LEU A 71 31.56 -29.13 5.68
CA LEU A 71 30.59 -28.81 6.73
C LEU A 71 31.30 -28.64 8.08
N GLY A 72 32.24 -29.53 8.43
CA GLY A 72 33.04 -29.45 9.66
C GLY A 72 33.89 -28.18 9.72
N ALA A 73 34.56 -27.83 8.62
CA ALA A 73 35.30 -26.57 8.51
C ALA A 73 34.40 -25.32 8.57
N LYS A 74 33.17 -25.39 8.04
CA LYS A 74 32.20 -24.28 8.03
C LYS A 74 31.58 -24.03 9.41
N TYR A 75 31.19 -25.08 10.12
CA TYR A 75 30.52 -25.00 11.43
C TYR A 75 31.47 -25.13 12.62
N CYS A 76 32.77 -25.37 12.38
CA CYS A 76 33.79 -25.62 13.40
C CYS A 76 33.50 -26.85 14.30
N LEU A 77 33.00 -27.92 13.69
CA LEU A 77 32.63 -29.19 14.36
C LEU A 77 33.39 -30.38 13.75
N SER A 78 33.56 -31.47 14.52
CA SER A 78 34.07 -32.73 13.95
C SER A 78 33.01 -33.41 13.08
N ILE A 79 33.44 -34.30 12.19
CA ILE A 79 32.54 -35.06 11.32
C ILE A 79 31.58 -35.91 12.17
N ASP A 80 32.09 -36.57 13.21
CA ASP A 80 31.31 -37.41 14.14
C ASP A 80 30.20 -36.60 14.83
N VAL A 81 30.47 -35.35 15.22
CA VAL A 81 29.44 -34.47 15.82
C VAL A 81 28.40 -34.03 14.78
N LEU A 82 28.80 -33.76 13.54
CA LEU A 82 27.85 -33.45 12.47
C LEU A 82 26.95 -34.63 12.11
N GLN A 83 27.51 -35.85 12.10
CA GLN A 83 26.76 -37.08 11.90
C GLN A 83 25.80 -37.30 13.07
N THR A 84 26.26 -37.21 14.31
CA THR A 84 25.41 -37.33 15.51
C THR A 84 24.22 -36.35 15.50
N ILE A 85 24.43 -35.10 15.06
CA ILE A 85 23.36 -34.09 14.92
C ILE A 85 22.35 -34.49 13.84
N TYR A 86 22.83 -35.00 12.70
CA TYR A 86 21.97 -35.44 11.60
C TYR A 86 21.18 -36.72 11.96
N ASP A 87 21.85 -37.72 12.50
CA ASP A 87 21.25 -39.01 12.89
C ASP A 87 20.19 -38.82 13.98
N GLN A 88 20.45 -37.96 14.98
CA GLN A 88 19.47 -37.58 15.99
C GLN A 88 18.27 -36.85 15.37
N ALA A 89 18.49 -35.95 14.40
CA ALA A 89 17.41 -35.23 13.73
C ALA A 89 16.55 -36.13 12.83
N GLU A 90 17.11 -37.20 12.24
CA GLU A 90 16.34 -38.22 11.52
C GLU A 90 15.53 -39.11 12.49
N VAL A 91 16.11 -39.51 13.63
CA VAL A 91 15.36 -40.23 14.69
C VAL A 91 14.20 -39.39 15.24
N ASP A 92 14.44 -38.10 15.52
CA ASP A 92 13.41 -37.18 15.97
C ASP A 92 12.35 -36.91 14.90
N ALA A 93 12.73 -36.86 13.61
CA ALA A 93 11.78 -36.73 12.50
C ALA A 93 10.90 -37.97 12.34
N GLN A 94 11.49 -39.18 12.37
CA GLN A 94 10.73 -40.44 12.31
C GLN A 94 9.77 -40.57 13.49
N LYS A 95 10.22 -40.22 14.70
CA LYS A 95 9.36 -40.18 15.89
C LYS A 95 8.21 -39.17 15.73
N ARG A 96 8.49 -37.96 15.24
CA ARG A 96 7.47 -36.93 14.98
C ARG A 96 6.44 -37.39 13.96
N GLN A 97 6.87 -38.08 12.90
CA GLN A 97 5.96 -38.68 11.91
C GLN A 97 5.06 -39.74 12.55
N GLN A 98 5.62 -40.68 13.33
CA GLN A 98 4.81 -41.70 14.03
C GLN A 98 3.78 -41.06 14.97
N GLN A 99 4.16 -40.00 15.70
CA GLN A 99 3.23 -39.24 16.54
C GLN A 99 2.16 -38.51 15.71
N SER A 100 2.50 -37.93 14.56
CA SER A 100 1.56 -37.31 13.62
C SER A 100 0.54 -38.33 13.09
N GLU A 101 0.98 -39.50 12.65
CA GLU A 101 0.09 -40.56 12.18
C GLU A 101 -0.83 -41.10 13.29
N LEU A 102 -0.36 -41.15 14.55
CA LEU A 102 -1.16 -41.56 15.70
C LEU A 102 -2.22 -40.51 16.05
N VAL A 103 -1.84 -39.23 16.10
CA VAL A 103 -2.76 -38.10 16.29
C VAL A 103 -3.83 -38.11 15.21
N THR A 104 -3.46 -38.13 13.93
CA THR A 104 -4.39 -38.10 12.80
C THR A 104 -5.37 -39.29 12.84
N ARG A 105 -4.90 -40.50 13.16
CA ARG A 105 -5.76 -41.69 13.37
C ARG A 105 -6.64 -41.64 14.62
N SER A 106 -6.35 -40.80 15.61
CA SER A 106 -7.24 -40.52 16.74
C SER A 106 -8.26 -39.43 16.39
N VAL A 107 -7.83 -38.36 15.71
CA VAL A 107 -8.71 -37.28 15.20
C VAL A 107 -9.85 -37.83 14.35
N GLU A 108 -9.59 -38.78 13.45
CA GLU A 108 -10.64 -39.43 12.64
C GLU A 108 -11.66 -40.25 13.45
N ARG A 109 -11.31 -40.72 14.65
CA ARG A 109 -12.22 -41.46 15.53
C ARG A 109 -12.99 -40.57 16.51
N HIS A 110 -12.49 -39.37 16.79
CA HIS A 110 -13.14 -38.35 17.63
C HIS A 110 -13.74 -37.19 16.83
N PHE A 111 -13.94 -37.36 15.52
CA PHE A 111 -14.55 -36.37 14.65
C PHE A 111 -16.08 -36.52 14.57
N ASP A 112 -16.78 -35.49 14.99
CA ASP A 112 -18.23 -35.36 14.83
C ASP A 112 -18.55 -34.85 13.42
N HIS A 113 -18.91 -35.78 12.53
CA HIS A 113 -19.33 -35.47 11.16
C HIS A 113 -20.65 -34.67 11.07
N ALA A 114 -21.49 -34.66 12.10
CA ALA A 114 -22.76 -33.91 12.09
C ALA A 114 -22.55 -32.42 12.40
N HIS A 115 -21.58 -32.10 13.27
CA HIS A 115 -21.22 -30.72 13.63
C HIS A 115 -19.96 -30.21 12.91
N GLY A 116 -19.20 -31.10 12.27
CA GLY A 116 -17.96 -30.81 11.55
C GLY A 116 -16.78 -30.48 12.47
N GLN A 117 -16.74 -31.03 13.69
CA GLN A 117 -15.78 -30.67 14.74
C GLN A 117 -15.10 -31.90 15.34
N CYS A 118 -13.85 -31.76 15.79
CA CYS A 118 -13.18 -32.79 16.59
C CYS A 118 -13.29 -32.53 18.10
N ASN A 119 -13.34 -33.60 18.89
CA ASN A 119 -13.11 -33.58 20.32
C ASN A 119 -11.60 -33.71 20.62
N TRP A 120 -10.85 -32.63 20.33
CA TRP A 120 -9.40 -32.55 20.51
C TRP A 120 -8.93 -32.85 21.94
N GLU A 121 -9.76 -32.53 22.92
CA GLU A 121 -9.55 -32.84 24.32
C GLU A 121 -9.55 -34.37 24.59
N ALA A 122 -10.38 -35.14 23.88
CA ALA A 122 -10.35 -36.60 23.92
C ALA A 122 -9.18 -37.19 23.11
N VAL A 123 -8.85 -36.62 21.95
CA VAL A 123 -7.67 -37.00 21.15
C VAL A 123 -6.39 -36.92 22.00
N ALA A 124 -6.14 -35.76 22.61
CA ALA A 124 -4.98 -35.52 23.46
C ALA A 124 -4.88 -36.52 24.64
N SER A 125 -6.03 -36.87 25.23
CA SER A 125 -6.11 -37.87 26.31
C SER A 125 -5.97 -39.32 25.83
N GLU A 126 -6.13 -39.61 24.54
CA GLU A 126 -5.97 -40.96 23.98
C GLU A 126 -4.53 -41.23 23.56
N VAL A 127 -3.86 -40.25 22.94
CA VAL A 127 -2.48 -40.40 22.45
C VAL A 127 -1.40 -40.05 23.49
N ASP A 128 -1.80 -39.55 24.67
CA ASP A 128 -0.91 -39.05 25.75
C ASP A 128 0.05 -37.94 25.27
N ILE A 129 -0.49 -36.98 24.51
CA ILE A 129 0.23 -35.82 23.95
C ILE A 129 -0.54 -34.54 24.29
N PRO A 130 0.11 -33.44 24.71
CA PRO A 130 -0.55 -32.17 25.01
C PRO A 130 -1.39 -31.63 23.84
N LEU A 131 -2.56 -31.04 24.13
CA LEU A 131 -3.51 -30.50 23.14
C LEU A 131 -2.85 -29.65 22.03
N ILE A 132 -1.96 -28.74 22.39
CA ILE A 132 -1.28 -27.86 21.42
C ILE A 132 -0.27 -28.62 20.55
N GLU A 133 0.35 -29.67 21.08
CA GLU A 133 1.26 -30.54 20.34
C GLU A 133 0.49 -31.48 19.40
N CYS A 134 -0.68 -32.01 19.82
CA CYS A 134 -1.61 -32.68 18.91
C CYS A 134 -2.04 -31.78 17.74
N LEU A 135 -2.40 -30.53 18.01
CA LEU A 135 -2.79 -29.56 16.98
C LEU A 135 -1.63 -29.13 16.07
N ASP A 136 -0.38 -29.23 16.54
CA ASP A 136 0.81 -28.99 15.73
C ASP A 136 1.16 -30.19 14.83
N LEU A 137 1.01 -31.41 15.38
CA LEU A 137 1.30 -32.70 14.76
C LEU A 137 0.22 -33.19 13.77
N PHE A 138 -1.01 -32.68 13.86
CA PHE A 138 -2.11 -33.11 12.99
C PHE A 138 -1.83 -32.78 11.52
N ASP A 139 -1.87 -33.82 10.68
CA ASP A 139 -1.63 -33.70 9.25
C ASP A 139 -2.95 -33.79 8.47
N ALA A 140 -3.44 -32.61 8.08
CA ALA A 140 -4.65 -32.45 7.26
C ALA A 140 -4.51 -33.03 5.84
N SER A 141 -3.31 -33.39 5.37
CA SER A 141 -3.10 -34.05 4.07
C SER A 141 -3.24 -35.57 4.13
N ASN A 142 -3.14 -36.17 5.32
CA ASN A 142 -3.21 -37.62 5.55
C ASN A 142 -4.52 -38.04 6.25
N THR A 143 -5.61 -37.29 6.07
CA THR A 143 -6.94 -37.58 6.62
C THR A 143 -8.05 -37.35 5.60
N THR A 144 -9.15 -38.07 5.78
CA THR A 144 -10.43 -37.87 5.10
C THR A 144 -11.19 -36.62 5.56
N ILE A 145 -10.83 -36.02 6.70
CA ILE A 145 -11.51 -34.84 7.26
C ILE A 145 -11.18 -33.58 6.45
N GLN A 146 -12.21 -33.01 5.84
CA GLN A 146 -12.11 -31.71 5.17
C GLN A 146 -12.41 -30.54 6.13
N PRO A 147 -11.71 -29.39 6.01
CA PRO A 147 -12.06 -28.16 6.71
C PRO A 147 -13.46 -27.66 6.32
N ARG A 148 -14.27 -27.22 7.30
CA ARG A 148 -15.66 -26.82 7.04
C ARG A 148 -15.76 -25.41 6.42
N SER A 149 -16.41 -25.30 5.25
CA SER A 149 -16.71 -24.02 4.58
C SER A 149 -17.91 -23.32 5.24
N LEU A 150 -17.65 -22.44 6.21
CA LEU A 150 -18.70 -21.68 6.92
C LEU A 150 -19.33 -20.54 6.09
N ILE A 151 -18.84 -20.32 4.86
CA ILE A 151 -19.37 -19.32 3.92
C ILE A 151 -20.60 -19.85 3.17
N GLU A 152 -20.68 -21.16 2.94
CA GLU A 152 -21.69 -21.77 2.07
C GLU A 152 -22.84 -22.43 2.85
N ALA A 153 -22.58 -22.88 4.08
CA ALA A 153 -23.56 -23.55 4.94
C ALA A 153 -24.51 -22.60 5.71
N TYR A 154 -25.16 -21.67 5.00
CA TYR A 154 -26.39 -20.90 5.35
C TYR A 154 -26.53 -20.16 6.72
N GLY A 155 -25.62 -20.31 7.69
CA GLY A 155 -25.73 -19.70 9.03
C GLY A 155 -24.50 -18.89 9.49
N GLY A 156 -23.32 -19.13 8.92
CA GLY A 156 -22.06 -18.58 9.41
C GLY A 156 -21.63 -19.20 10.74
N TRP A 157 -20.87 -18.45 11.55
CA TRP A 157 -20.37 -18.91 12.85
C TRP A 157 -21.48 -18.83 13.92
N SER A 158 -21.75 -19.92 14.63
CA SER A 158 -22.71 -19.91 15.76
C SER A 158 -22.11 -19.27 17.02
N ASP A 159 -22.95 -18.79 17.95
CA ASP A 159 -22.48 -18.31 19.25
C ASP A 159 -21.64 -19.36 20.01
N THR A 160 -21.92 -20.65 19.79
CA THR A 160 -21.14 -21.78 20.33
C THR A 160 -19.74 -21.86 19.71
N ASP A 161 -19.62 -21.74 18.38
CA ASP A 161 -18.32 -21.70 17.69
C ASP A 161 -17.50 -20.49 18.18
N MET A 162 -18.15 -19.32 18.27
CA MET A 162 -17.53 -18.08 18.74
C MET A 162 -17.06 -18.20 20.19
N ALA A 163 -17.85 -18.84 21.07
CA ALA A 163 -17.45 -19.10 22.45
C ALA A 163 -16.30 -20.10 22.56
N ARG A 164 -16.30 -21.18 21.75
CA ARG A 164 -15.22 -22.19 21.71
C ARG A 164 -13.91 -21.57 21.20
N LEU A 165 -13.96 -20.82 20.09
CA LEU A 165 -12.80 -20.10 19.55
C LEU A 165 -12.25 -19.06 20.54
N ASN A 166 -13.12 -18.23 21.14
CA ASN A 166 -12.68 -17.23 22.13
C ASN A 166 -11.99 -17.88 23.34
N ARG A 167 -12.48 -19.03 23.81
CA ARG A 167 -11.86 -19.80 24.91
C ARG A 167 -10.50 -20.34 24.50
N PHE A 168 -10.39 -20.96 23.31
CA PHE A 168 -9.13 -21.49 22.80
C PHE A 168 -8.06 -20.40 22.65
N ILE A 169 -8.43 -19.27 22.04
CA ILE A 169 -7.52 -18.13 21.87
C ILE A 169 -7.07 -17.59 23.25
N ALA A 170 -8.02 -17.35 24.17
CA ALA A 170 -7.71 -16.76 25.48
C ALA A 170 -6.85 -17.66 26.39
N ALA A 171 -6.79 -18.97 26.12
CA ALA A 171 -5.96 -19.92 26.86
C ALA A 171 -4.55 -20.12 26.24
N ASN A 172 -4.41 -19.98 24.91
CA ASN A 172 -3.22 -20.48 24.19
C ASN A 172 -2.45 -19.42 23.37
N TYR A 173 -3.03 -18.26 23.05
CA TYR A 173 -2.34 -17.25 22.24
C TYR A 173 -1.44 -16.37 23.09
N THR A 174 -0.30 -15.96 22.53
CA THR A 174 0.64 -15.04 23.19
C THR A 174 0.77 -13.70 22.46
N ASP A 175 0.79 -13.70 21.12
CA ASP A 175 0.84 -12.49 20.30
C ASP A 175 -0.13 -12.50 19.09
N GLY A 176 -0.74 -13.65 18.76
CA GLY A 176 -1.58 -13.80 17.57
C GLY A 176 -0.80 -14.06 16.29
N SER A 177 0.33 -14.76 16.39
CA SER A 177 1.18 -15.19 15.27
C SER A 177 0.43 -16.01 14.22
N THR A 178 1.06 -16.21 13.05
CA THR A 178 0.55 -17.13 12.02
C THR A 178 0.47 -18.59 12.49
N ILE A 179 1.25 -18.98 13.50
CA ILE A 179 1.20 -20.32 14.10
C ILE A 179 -0.06 -20.43 14.98
N ASP A 180 -0.34 -19.43 15.81
CA ASP A 180 -1.54 -19.34 16.67
C ASP A 180 -2.83 -19.54 15.84
N TRP A 181 -2.92 -18.88 14.67
CA TRP A 181 -4.07 -19.00 13.76
C TRP A 181 -4.16 -20.33 13.02
N ARG A 182 -3.05 -21.02 12.72
CA ARG A 182 -3.08 -22.39 12.19
C ARG A 182 -3.63 -23.37 13.25
N LEU A 183 -3.13 -23.28 14.48
CA LEU A 183 -3.55 -24.14 15.60
C LEU A 183 -5.05 -23.95 15.92
N ALA A 184 -5.55 -22.71 15.89
CA ALA A 184 -6.98 -22.44 16.04
C ALA A 184 -7.82 -22.89 14.83
N GLY A 185 -7.27 -22.84 13.61
CA GLY A 185 -7.89 -23.41 12.41
C GLY A 185 -8.13 -24.91 12.55
N ALA A 186 -7.08 -25.67 12.92
CA ALA A 186 -7.17 -27.09 13.22
C ALA A 186 -8.15 -27.38 14.38
N TYR A 187 -8.06 -26.63 15.48
CA TYR A 187 -8.94 -26.82 16.64
C TYR A 187 -10.44 -26.63 16.31
N MET A 188 -10.75 -25.66 15.44
CA MET A 188 -12.12 -25.35 14.99
C MET A 188 -12.53 -26.06 13.68
N ASN A 189 -11.66 -26.92 13.12
CA ASN A 189 -11.76 -27.54 11.79
C ASN A 189 -12.17 -26.57 10.66
N VAL A 190 -11.52 -25.42 10.58
CA VAL A 190 -11.72 -24.39 9.53
C VAL A 190 -10.39 -23.98 8.93
N ASP A 191 -10.43 -23.34 7.76
CA ASP A 191 -9.26 -22.63 7.24
C ASP A 191 -8.73 -21.59 8.26
N SER A 192 -7.41 -21.47 8.32
CA SER A 192 -6.70 -20.55 9.22
C SER A 192 -6.98 -19.08 8.92
N LEU A 193 -7.26 -18.69 7.67
CA LEU A 193 -7.60 -17.31 7.29
C LEU A 193 -9.07 -16.98 7.60
N GLU A 194 -9.99 -17.94 7.48
CA GLU A 194 -11.36 -17.90 8.03
C GLU A 194 -11.31 -17.71 9.56
N CYS A 195 -10.54 -18.55 10.25
CA CYS A 195 -10.37 -18.49 11.72
C CYS A 195 -9.75 -17.14 12.16
N GLN A 196 -8.73 -16.66 11.44
CA GLN A 196 -8.13 -15.34 11.66
C GLN A 196 -9.10 -14.19 11.36
N ARG A 197 -9.84 -14.24 10.24
CA ARG A 197 -10.83 -13.23 9.84
C ARG A 197 -11.89 -13.02 10.92
N VAL A 198 -12.36 -14.12 11.50
CA VAL A 198 -13.43 -14.13 12.51
C VAL A 198 -12.87 -13.85 13.91
N GLY A 199 -11.77 -14.49 14.32
CA GLY A 199 -11.10 -14.25 15.59
C GLY A 199 -10.57 -12.82 15.75
N LEU A 200 -9.96 -12.24 14.71
CA LEU A 200 -9.63 -10.80 14.67
C LEU A 200 -10.88 -9.91 14.58
N GLY A 201 -12.06 -10.46 14.32
CA GLY A 201 -13.36 -9.82 14.52
C GLY A 201 -13.77 -9.80 15.99
N THR A 202 -13.74 -10.96 16.68
CA THR A 202 -14.13 -11.11 18.08
C THR A 202 -13.18 -10.43 19.07
N PHE A 203 -11.87 -10.43 18.79
CA PHE A 203 -10.87 -9.70 19.60
C PHE A 203 -11.11 -8.18 19.65
N ARG A 204 -11.99 -7.65 18.79
CA ARG A 204 -12.46 -6.26 18.87
C ARG A 204 -13.57 -6.07 19.91
N GLY A 205 -13.79 -7.02 20.81
CA GLY A 205 -14.81 -7.00 21.85
C GLY A 205 -14.80 -5.72 22.70
N PRO A 206 -15.96 -5.31 23.25
CA PRO A 206 -16.04 -4.14 24.12
C PRO A 206 -15.23 -4.37 25.39
N ILE A 207 -14.54 -3.33 25.86
CA ILE A 207 -13.87 -3.36 27.16
C ILE A 207 -14.94 -3.58 28.25
N ASN A 208 -14.79 -4.66 29.00
CA ASN A 208 -15.63 -4.99 30.14
C ASN A 208 -15.28 -4.09 31.35
N GLU A 209 -16.07 -4.15 32.41
CA GLU A 209 -15.88 -3.24 33.55
C GLU A 209 -14.53 -3.43 34.26
N VAL A 210 -14.06 -4.67 34.39
CA VAL A 210 -12.74 -5.00 34.97
C VAL A 210 -11.61 -4.37 34.15
N GLY A 211 -11.65 -4.52 32.82
CA GLY A 211 -10.72 -3.87 31.91
C GLY A 211 -10.82 -2.35 31.95
N TYR A 212 -12.02 -1.78 32.11
CA TYR A 212 -12.21 -0.33 32.22
C TYR A 212 -11.54 0.23 33.48
N ARG A 213 -11.80 -0.35 34.67
CA ARG A 213 -11.16 0.07 35.93
C ARG A 213 -9.64 -0.02 35.83
N ARG A 214 -9.12 -1.15 35.35
CA ARG A 214 -7.67 -1.39 35.22
C ARG A 214 -6.99 -0.45 34.19
N ILE A 215 -7.71 -0.01 33.16
CA ILE A 215 -7.21 1.05 32.26
C ILE A 215 -7.22 2.41 32.95
N CYS A 216 -8.23 2.74 33.78
CA CYS A 216 -8.19 3.96 34.59
C CYS A 216 -6.99 3.95 35.54
N GLU A 217 -6.75 2.86 36.29
CA GLU A 217 -5.59 2.70 37.19
C GLU A 217 -4.25 3.02 36.49
N PHE A 218 -4.01 2.49 35.29
CA PHE A 218 -2.82 2.82 34.50
C PHE A 218 -2.81 4.28 33.97
N ARG A 219 -3.98 4.83 33.62
CA ARG A 219 -4.09 6.21 33.09
C ARG A 219 -3.93 7.27 34.18
N ASP A 220 -4.37 6.97 35.40
CA ASP A 220 -4.33 7.85 36.58
C ASP A 220 -2.95 7.79 37.26
N SER A 221 -2.25 6.64 37.18
CA SER A 221 -0.79 6.55 37.42
C SER A 221 0.07 7.13 36.28
N GLY A 222 -0.55 7.72 35.24
CA GLY A 222 0.10 8.59 34.26
C GLY A 222 0.62 7.93 32.98
N LEU A 223 0.47 6.60 32.81
CA LEU A 223 0.94 5.90 31.60
C LEU A 223 0.20 6.41 30.36
N LYS A 224 0.90 6.63 29.24
CA LYS A 224 0.27 7.11 28.00
C LYS A 224 -0.39 5.93 27.28
N TRP A 225 -1.34 6.20 26.37
CA TRP A 225 -2.09 5.15 25.67
C TRP A 225 -1.23 4.06 25.02
N LYS A 226 -0.05 4.41 24.48
CA LYS A 226 0.92 3.46 23.92
C LYS A 226 1.50 2.50 24.96
N ASP A 227 1.67 2.98 26.19
CA ASP A 227 2.29 2.27 27.29
C ASP A 227 1.23 1.38 27.97
N VAL A 228 0.03 1.92 28.20
CA VAL A 228 -1.16 1.15 28.63
C VAL A 228 -1.44 0.00 27.64
N HIS A 229 -1.26 0.22 26.33
CA HIS A 229 -1.46 -0.81 25.31
C HIS A 229 -0.54 -2.04 25.49
N GLN A 230 0.64 -1.91 26.10
CA GLN A 230 1.50 -3.06 26.41
C GLN A 230 0.85 -4.02 27.43
N HIS A 231 -0.12 -3.55 28.22
CA HIS A 231 -0.90 -4.36 29.17
C HIS A 231 -2.26 -4.83 28.60
N PHE A 232 -2.59 -4.44 27.37
CA PHE A 232 -3.87 -4.77 26.70
C PHE A 232 -3.63 -5.12 25.22
N LEU A 233 -2.76 -6.10 24.98
CA LEU A 233 -2.31 -6.54 23.66
C LEU A 233 -3.42 -7.15 22.79
N GLN A 234 -4.57 -7.55 23.37
CA GLN A 234 -5.75 -8.00 22.61
C GLN A 234 -6.34 -6.93 21.68
N TYR A 235 -5.94 -5.66 21.83
CA TYR A 235 -6.27 -4.59 20.89
C TYR A 235 -5.10 -4.37 19.91
N PRO A 236 -5.31 -4.33 18.58
CA PRO A 236 -4.21 -4.28 17.59
C PRO A 236 -3.30 -3.04 17.65
N ASN A 237 -3.71 -1.98 18.37
CA ASN A 237 -2.87 -0.82 18.70
C ASN A 237 -3.56 0.07 19.73
N PHE A 238 -2.77 0.98 20.32
CA PHE A 238 -3.25 1.95 21.30
C PHE A 238 -4.40 2.87 20.82
N ILE A 239 -4.54 3.12 19.51
CA ILE A 239 -5.63 3.96 18.99
C ILE A 239 -6.96 3.19 19.05
N GLN A 240 -6.95 1.89 18.77
CA GLN A 240 -8.12 1.03 18.96
C GLN A 240 -8.45 0.85 20.44
N LEU A 241 -7.46 0.62 21.31
CA LEU A 241 -7.63 0.56 22.76
C LEU A 241 -8.25 1.86 23.31
N GLN A 242 -7.65 3.01 22.99
CA GLN A 242 -8.15 4.33 23.38
C GLN A 242 -9.60 4.54 22.89
N SER A 243 -9.89 4.16 21.64
CA SER A 243 -11.24 4.27 21.07
C SER A 243 -12.23 3.40 21.85
N ARG A 244 -11.92 2.11 22.07
CA ARG A 244 -12.78 1.20 22.84
C ARG A 244 -12.95 1.67 24.29
N PHE A 245 -11.91 2.26 24.90
CA PHE A 245 -11.99 2.81 26.25
C PHE A 245 -12.96 3.99 26.31
N MET A 246 -12.90 4.93 25.36
CA MET A 246 -13.86 6.05 25.33
C MET A 246 -15.32 5.58 25.17
N TRP A 247 -15.55 4.46 24.47
CA TRP A 247 -16.87 3.84 24.38
C TRP A 247 -17.30 3.13 25.67
N ALA A 248 -16.40 2.40 26.33
CA ALA A 248 -16.68 1.78 27.63
C ALA A 248 -16.92 2.84 28.73
N LYS A 249 -16.13 3.91 28.72
CA LYS A 249 -16.27 5.10 29.56
C LYS A 249 -17.67 5.70 29.45
N ALA A 250 -18.13 5.96 28.22
CA ALA A 250 -19.47 6.50 27.98
C ALA A 250 -20.61 5.56 28.42
N LYS A 251 -20.39 4.24 28.42
CA LYS A 251 -21.34 3.23 28.90
C LYS A 251 -21.37 3.10 30.43
N LEU A 252 -20.21 3.19 31.09
CA LEU A 252 -20.06 2.93 32.52
C LEU A 252 -20.23 4.18 33.39
N GLU A 253 -19.86 5.37 32.92
CA GLU A 253 -20.10 6.65 33.63
C GLU A 253 -21.56 7.15 33.53
N GLY A 254 -22.55 6.27 33.33
CA GLY A 254 -23.97 6.62 33.28
C GLY A 254 -24.40 7.56 32.14
N ARG A 255 -23.49 7.96 31.23
CA ARG A 255 -23.78 8.91 30.14
C ARG A 255 -24.69 8.35 29.04
N THR A 256 -25.11 7.10 29.17
CA THR A 256 -26.28 6.57 28.46
C THR A 256 -27.57 7.04 29.12
N ALA A 257 -27.92 8.32 28.89
CA ALA A 257 -29.33 8.64 28.71
C ALA A 257 -29.92 7.68 27.66
N ALA A 258 -31.16 7.22 27.87
CA ALA A 258 -31.76 6.15 27.08
C ALA A 258 -31.59 6.42 25.57
N ARG A 259 -31.00 5.43 24.84
CA ARG A 259 -30.54 5.56 23.45
C ARG A 259 -31.52 6.41 22.61
N PRO A 260 -31.18 7.66 22.25
CA PRO A 260 -31.93 8.34 21.21
C PRO A 260 -31.71 7.54 19.92
N SER A 261 -32.80 7.03 19.34
CA SER A 261 -32.79 6.07 18.23
C SER A 261 -31.75 6.43 17.17
N THR A 262 -30.98 5.45 16.67
CA THR A 262 -29.97 5.66 15.62
C THR A 262 -30.58 6.18 14.31
N LYS A 263 -31.90 6.05 14.14
CA LYS A 263 -32.69 6.86 13.22
C LYS A 263 -33.16 8.12 13.98
N LEU A 264 -32.87 9.31 13.43
CA LEU A 264 -33.61 10.54 13.77
C LEU A 264 -35.12 10.26 13.73
N THR A 265 -35.91 10.85 14.63
CA THR A 265 -37.38 10.83 14.50
C THR A 265 -37.78 11.73 13.32
N ASP A 266 -39.02 11.59 12.83
CA ASP A 266 -39.51 12.49 11.78
C ASP A 266 -39.65 13.93 12.27
N THR A 267 -39.97 14.15 13.56
CA THR A 267 -39.93 15.48 14.19
C THR A 267 -38.51 16.09 14.21
N GLU A 268 -37.48 15.30 14.50
CA GLU A 268 -36.09 15.75 14.41
C GLU A 268 -35.65 15.97 12.96
N ARG A 269 -36.06 15.10 12.03
CA ARG A 269 -35.78 15.26 10.58
C ARG A 269 -36.33 16.58 10.07
N GLU A 270 -37.63 16.86 10.28
CA GLU A 270 -38.23 18.11 9.80
C GLU A 270 -37.65 19.35 10.53
N ARG A 271 -37.35 19.26 11.84
CA ARG A 271 -36.66 20.35 12.55
C ARG A 271 -35.26 20.62 11.96
N MET A 272 -34.50 19.57 11.64
CA MET A 272 -33.20 19.70 10.97
C MET A 272 -33.32 20.29 9.56
N LYS A 273 -34.26 19.82 8.74
CA LYS A 273 -34.51 20.37 7.39
C LYS A 273 -34.82 21.86 7.47
N GLY A 274 -35.82 22.24 8.28
CA GLY A 274 -36.21 23.63 8.47
C GLY A 274 -35.12 24.52 9.10
N LEU A 275 -34.07 23.97 9.72
CA LEU A 275 -32.86 24.71 10.10
C LEU A 275 -31.84 24.80 8.95
N ILE A 276 -31.67 23.73 8.17
CA ILE A 276 -30.84 23.73 6.96
C ILE A 276 -31.36 24.74 5.96
N ASP A 277 -32.65 24.72 5.62
CA ASP A 277 -33.24 25.58 4.59
C ASP A 277 -33.12 27.08 4.94
N ARG A 278 -33.27 27.44 6.22
CA ARG A 278 -33.11 28.82 6.72
C ARG A 278 -31.66 29.32 6.75
N HIS A 279 -30.67 28.43 6.90
CA HIS A 279 -29.28 28.83 7.20
C HIS A 279 -28.22 28.38 6.18
N VAL A 280 -28.52 27.44 5.27
CA VAL A 280 -27.57 26.89 4.28
C VAL A 280 -27.09 27.91 3.24
N ARG A 281 -27.87 28.98 3.02
CA ARG A 281 -27.50 30.10 2.12
C ARG A 281 -26.66 31.18 2.81
N SER A 282 -26.74 31.31 4.14
CA SER A 282 -26.22 32.45 4.92
C SER A 282 -25.10 32.09 5.90
N THR A 283 -24.81 30.81 6.12
CA THR A 283 -23.80 30.33 7.07
C THR A 283 -22.85 29.32 6.43
N THR A 284 -21.62 29.21 6.95
CA THR A 284 -20.71 28.13 6.55
C THR A 284 -21.17 26.79 7.09
N ARG A 285 -20.67 25.69 6.50
CA ARG A 285 -21.02 24.34 6.93
C ARG A 285 -20.62 24.00 8.37
N SER A 286 -19.66 24.71 8.98
CA SER A 286 -19.39 24.54 10.43
C SER A 286 -20.51 25.20 11.22
N GLU A 287 -20.73 26.49 11.00
CA GLU A 287 -21.74 27.29 11.72
C GLU A 287 -23.13 26.67 11.62
N LEU A 288 -23.51 26.11 10.47
CA LEU A 288 -24.76 25.37 10.29
C LEU A 288 -24.86 24.13 11.20
N VAL A 289 -23.78 23.35 11.31
CA VAL A 289 -23.70 22.20 12.24
C VAL A 289 -23.73 22.70 13.69
N ASP A 290 -23.07 23.81 13.99
CA ASP A 290 -23.01 24.39 15.33
C ASP A 290 -24.34 25.05 15.75
N ILE A 291 -25.18 25.48 14.79
CA ILE A 291 -26.58 25.89 15.00
C ILE A 291 -27.45 24.66 15.30
N ILE A 292 -27.40 23.64 14.44
CA ILE A 292 -28.23 22.43 14.61
C ILE A 292 -27.85 21.65 15.89
N GLN A 293 -26.57 21.65 16.28
CA GLN A 293 -26.11 21.05 17.53
C GLN A 293 -26.61 21.77 18.79
N ARG A 294 -26.92 23.08 18.70
CA ARG A 294 -27.56 23.86 19.79
C ARG A 294 -29.06 23.59 19.89
N GLU A 295 -29.75 23.42 18.76
CA GLU A 295 -31.17 23.06 18.71
C GLU A 295 -31.43 21.58 19.07
N LEU A 296 -30.48 20.68 18.78
CA LEU A 296 -30.56 19.25 19.07
C LEU A 296 -29.34 18.79 19.90
N PRO A 297 -29.19 19.24 21.16
CA PRO A 297 -28.02 18.95 21.99
C PRO A 297 -27.87 17.46 22.31
N ASN A 298 -28.97 16.70 22.29
CA ASN A 298 -29.00 15.26 22.54
C ASN A 298 -28.62 14.41 21.32
N ARG A 299 -28.31 15.02 20.17
CA ARG A 299 -27.87 14.34 18.94
C ARG A 299 -26.38 14.52 18.69
N SER A 300 -25.75 13.52 18.10
CA SER A 300 -24.30 13.55 17.91
C SER A 300 -23.91 14.43 16.71
N LEU A 301 -22.77 15.11 16.83
CA LEU A 301 -22.13 15.83 15.72
C LEU A 301 -21.99 14.94 14.46
N SER A 302 -21.82 13.63 14.62
CA SER A 302 -21.71 12.69 13.49
C SER A 302 -23.03 12.52 12.75
N ASP A 303 -24.14 12.33 13.46
CA ASP A 303 -25.48 12.17 12.88
C ASP A 303 -25.92 13.49 12.23
N ILE A 304 -25.68 14.61 12.92
CA ILE A 304 -25.95 15.96 12.39
C ILE A 304 -25.14 16.20 11.13
N ARG A 305 -23.83 15.93 11.12
CA ARG A 305 -22.98 16.08 9.92
C ARG A 305 -23.34 15.13 8.79
N LEU A 306 -23.88 13.94 9.10
CA LEU A 306 -24.31 12.94 8.11
C LEU A 306 -25.65 13.34 7.48
N PHE A 307 -26.68 13.63 8.28
CA PHE A 307 -27.97 14.06 7.77
C PHE A 307 -27.88 15.43 7.08
N SER A 308 -27.15 16.41 7.63
CA SER A 308 -26.89 17.67 6.93
C SER A 308 -26.02 17.49 5.66
N LYS A 309 -25.26 16.39 5.52
CA LYS A 309 -24.61 16.03 4.25
C LYS A 309 -25.59 15.39 3.27
N GLN A 310 -26.46 14.51 3.76
CA GLN A 310 -27.46 13.80 2.94
C GLN A 310 -28.51 14.78 2.42
N TYR A 311 -29.17 15.54 3.30
CA TYR A 311 -30.20 16.51 2.90
C TYR A 311 -29.63 17.66 2.06
N ALA A 312 -28.47 18.23 2.43
CA ALA A 312 -27.81 19.23 1.57
C ALA A 312 -27.17 18.65 0.30
N ASN A 313 -27.14 17.31 0.15
CA ASN A 313 -26.89 16.64 -1.13
C ASN A 313 -28.20 16.38 -1.88
N GLU A 314 -29.30 16.04 -1.21
CA GLU A 314 -30.63 15.88 -1.82
C GLU A 314 -31.10 17.19 -2.45
N LEU A 315 -30.87 18.34 -1.80
CA LEU A 315 -31.06 19.68 -2.36
C LEU A 315 -30.15 19.99 -3.59
N LYS A 316 -29.10 19.18 -3.82
CA LYS A 316 -28.15 19.31 -4.95
C LYS A 316 -28.36 18.27 -6.05
N THR A 317 -28.80 17.06 -5.71
CA THR A 317 -28.95 15.91 -6.62
C THR A 317 -30.40 15.59 -6.94
N GLY A 318 -31.35 16.18 -6.20
CA GLY A 318 -32.79 16.01 -6.40
C GLY A 318 -33.18 16.15 -7.87
N HIS A 319 -33.99 15.21 -8.34
CA HIS A 319 -34.77 15.39 -9.55
C HIS A 319 -36.03 16.17 -9.19
N ILE A 320 -36.37 17.17 -10.01
CA ILE A 320 -37.65 17.85 -9.93
C ILE A 320 -38.72 16.80 -10.24
N ARG A 321 -39.67 16.58 -9.32
CA ARG A 321 -40.69 15.54 -9.47
C ARG A 321 -41.63 15.88 -10.63
N ALA A 322 -42.30 14.87 -11.21
CA ALA A 322 -43.16 15.07 -12.38
C ALA A 322 -44.21 16.19 -12.21
N GLY A 323 -44.83 16.33 -11.03
CA GLY A 323 -45.74 17.45 -10.74
C GLY A 323 -45.05 18.82 -10.62
N GLN A 324 -43.84 18.86 -10.05
CA GLN A 324 -43.03 20.09 -9.97
C GLN A 324 -42.49 20.53 -11.35
N MET A 325 -42.47 19.64 -12.35
CA MET A 325 -42.15 19.98 -13.75
C MET A 325 -43.29 20.73 -14.47
N THR A 326 -44.49 20.78 -13.89
CA THR A 326 -45.55 21.71 -14.33
C THR A 326 -45.31 23.08 -13.71
N GLN A 327 -45.09 23.14 -12.39
CA GLN A 327 -44.73 24.37 -11.67
C GLN A 327 -43.48 25.05 -12.25
N LEU A 328 -42.46 24.28 -12.67
CA LEU A 328 -41.29 24.84 -13.36
C LEU A 328 -41.66 25.53 -14.69
N ARG A 329 -42.67 25.07 -15.43
CA ARG A 329 -43.14 25.75 -16.65
C ARG A 329 -43.90 27.02 -16.33
N GLU A 330 -44.77 26.96 -15.33
CA GLU A 330 -45.55 28.11 -14.85
C GLU A 330 -44.61 29.23 -14.39
N LEU A 331 -43.65 28.91 -13.52
CA LEU A 331 -42.67 29.87 -12.99
C LEU A 331 -41.70 30.41 -14.05
N VAL A 332 -41.29 29.61 -15.05
CA VAL A 332 -40.51 30.12 -16.21
C VAL A 332 -41.38 30.99 -17.12
N SER A 333 -42.68 30.74 -17.21
CA SER A 333 -43.62 31.59 -17.97
C SER A 333 -43.95 32.90 -17.24
N GLU A 334 -43.88 32.93 -15.91
CA GLU A 334 -44.16 34.11 -15.07
C GLU A 334 -42.89 34.98 -14.87
N TYR A 335 -41.72 34.37 -14.67
CA TYR A 335 -40.47 35.06 -14.33
C TYR A 335 -39.35 34.95 -15.39
N GLY A 336 -39.59 34.27 -16.52
CA GLY A 336 -38.58 34.07 -17.56
C GLY A 336 -37.47 33.10 -17.15
N GLU A 337 -36.24 33.31 -17.66
CA GLU A 337 -35.05 32.52 -17.25
C GLU A 337 -34.41 33.04 -15.93
N ASP A 338 -35.19 33.60 -14.99
CA ASP A 338 -34.72 33.94 -13.64
C ASP A 338 -34.53 32.68 -12.77
N TRP A 339 -33.45 31.97 -13.06
CA TRP A 339 -33.14 30.69 -12.40
C TRP A 339 -32.94 30.81 -10.89
N ASP A 340 -32.51 31.96 -10.39
CA ASP A 340 -32.25 32.16 -8.96
C ASP A 340 -33.57 32.26 -8.18
N ARG A 341 -34.53 33.06 -8.68
CA ARG A 341 -35.89 33.14 -8.15
C ARG A 341 -36.67 31.84 -8.32
N ILE A 342 -36.60 31.22 -9.50
CA ILE A 342 -37.31 29.96 -9.80
C ILE A 342 -36.77 28.80 -8.95
N GLY A 343 -35.45 28.75 -8.71
CA GLY A 343 -34.84 27.79 -7.79
C GLY A 343 -35.33 27.98 -6.35
N GLU A 344 -35.46 29.23 -5.90
CA GLU A 344 -36.04 29.55 -4.60
C GLU A 344 -37.49 29.09 -4.45
N THR A 345 -38.38 29.44 -5.39
CA THR A 345 -39.81 29.02 -5.34
C THR A 345 -40.00 27.51 -5.40
N LEU A 346 -39.12 26.77 -6.10
CA LEU A 346 -39.18 25.30 -6.19
C LEU A 346 -38.39 24.56 -5.10
N GLY A 347 -37.66 25.26 -4.22
CA GLY A 347 -36.81 24.64 -3.20
C GLY A 347 -35.61 23.86 -3.76
N VAL A 348 -35.09 24.23 -4.94
CA VAL A 348 -33.97 23.56 -5.62
C VAL A 348 -32.86 24.54 -5.99
N LEU A 349 -31.65 24.04 -6.28
CA LEU A 349 -30.60 24.92 -6.78
C LEU A 349 -30.97 25.56 -8.13
N PRO A 350 -30.67 26.84 -8.36
CA PRO A 350 -30.90 27.56 -9.62
C PRO A 350 -30.32 26.86 -10.85
N SER A 351 -29.06 26.40 -10.74
CA SER A 351 -28.40 25.59 -11.78
C SER A 351 -29.10 24.26 -12.06
N ARG A 352 -29.87 23.73 -11.11
CA ARG A 352 -30.64 22.48 -11.25
C ARG A 352 -32.02 22.75 -11.84
N ALA A 353 -32.70 23.85 -11.50
CA ALA A 353 -33.89 24.31 -12.21
C ALA A 353 -33.59 24.49 -13.71
N ARG A 354 -32.56 25.29 -14.03
CA ARG A 354 -32.06 25.49 -15.39
C ARG A 354 -31.73 24.20 -16.13
N HIS A 355 -31.06 23.26 -15.46
CA HIS A 355 -30.70 21.99 -16.08
C HIS A 355 -31.92 21.10 -16.37
N ASN A 356 -32.87 20.96 -15.44
CA ASN A 356 -34.10 20.19 -15.70
C ASN A 356 -34.96 20.84 -16.80
N TRP A 357 -35.00 22.18 -16.88
CA TRP A 357 -35.61 22.91 -18.00
C TRP A 357 -34.98 22.53 -19.35
N LEU A 358 -33.65 22.63 -19.44
CA LEU A 358 -32.89 22.33 -20.66
C LEU A 358 -32.89 20.84 -21.05
N GLU A 359 -33.04 19.91 -20.10
CA GLU A 359 -33.20 18.48 -20.40
C GLU A 359 -34.65 18.11 -20.79
N SER A 360 -35.64 18.73 -20.15
CA SER A 360 -37.07 18.51 -20.44
C SER A 360 -37.57 19.26 -21.69
N GLY A 361 -36.73 20.13 -22.26
CA GLY A 361 -36.90 20.70 -23.59
C GLY A 361 -37.86 21.89 -23.71
N GLY A 362 -38.53 22.31 -22.63
CA GLY A 362 -39.44 23.48 -22.59
C GLY A 362 -40.76 23.33 -23.34
N TYR A 363 -40.78 22.60 -24.46
CA TYR A 363 -41.93 22.44 -25.35
C TYR A 363 -42.69 21.13 -25.11
N ALA A 364 -44.03 21.17 -25.22
CA ALA A 364 -44.92 20.05 -24.86
C ALA A 364 -44.87 18.83 -25.83
N GLY A 365 -44.02 18.85 -26.85
CA GLY A 365 -44.01 17.85 -27.94
C GLY A 365 -43.20 16.57 -27.69
N ASP A 366 -42.34 16.50 -26.66
CA ASP A 366 -41.28 15.46 -26.55
C ASP A 366 -41.78 14.02 -26.20
N HIS A 367 -43.09 13.78 -26.21
CA HIS A 367 -43.69 12.44 -26.09
C HIS A 367 -44.29 11.93 -27.41
N SER A 368 -44.32 12.77 -28.45
CA SER A 368 -44.72 12.36 -29.80
C SER A 368 -43.67 11.44 -30.44
N ALA A 369 -44.13 10.39 -31.13
CA ALA A 369 -43.25 9.52 -31.91
C ALA A 369 -42.44 10.32 -32.95
N TRP A 370 -41.25 9.84 -33.29
CA TRP A 370 -40.41 10.47 -34.32
C TRP A 370 -40.97 10.21 -35.71
N SER A 371 -41.49 11.25 -36.37
CA SER A 371 -41.94 11.21 -37.76
C SER A 371 -40.75 11.02 -38.72
N LEU A 372 -41.03 10.54 -39.93
CA LEU A 372 -39.98 10.30 -40.93
C LEU A 372 -39.25 11.60 -41.33
N ASP A 373 -39.97 12.72 -41.36
CA ASP A 373 -39.42 14.02 -41.72
C ASP A 373 -38.68 14.70 -40.57
N GLU A 374 -39.11 14.53 -39.32
CA GLU A 374 -38.31 14.94 -38.15
C GLU A 374 -36.95 14.23 -38.14
N ILE A 375 -36.91 12.94 -38.50
CA ILE A 375 -35.66 12.16 -38.64
C ILE A 375 -34.81 12.72 -39.79
N ARG A 376 -35.39 12.99 -40.96
CA ARG A 376 -34.69 13.58 -42.12
C ARG A 376 -34.17 15.01 -41.85
N GLN A 377 -34.86 15.79 -41.02
CA GLN A 377 -34.43 17.12 -40.61
C GLN A 377 -33.30 17.04 -39.58
N LEU A 378 -33.43 16.20 -38.54
CA LEU A 378 -32.35 15.94 -37.59
C LEU A 378 -31.08 15.47 -38.31
N GLN A 379 -31.21 14.50 -39.22
CA GLN A 379 -30.07 13.94 -39.95
C GLN A 379 -29.32 15.04 -40.74
N ARG A 380 -30.03 15.87 -41.52
CA ARG A 380 -29.44 17.01 -42.24
C ARG A 380 -28.74 18.04 -41.33
N LEU A 381 -29.27 18.27 -40.12
CA LEU A 381 -28.64 19.16 -39.14
C LEU A 381 -27.36 18.55 -38.55
N ILE A 382 -27.35 17.26 -38.22
CA ILE A 382 -26.16 16.56 -37.73
C ILE A 382 -25.09 16.46 -38.82
N ASP A 383 -25.48 16.21 -40.07
CA ASP A 383 -24.55 16.06 -41.21
C ASP A 383 -23.92 17.41 -41.63
N SER A 384 -24.59 18.53 -41.36
CA SER A 384 -24.02 19.89 -41.45
C SER A 384 -23.22 20.31 -40.20
N GLY A 385 -22.98 19.40 -39.26
CA GLY A 385 -22.13 19.61 -38.09
C GLY A 385 -22.79 20.30 -36.89
N VAL A 386 -24.10 20.60 -36.96
CA VAL A 386 -24.85 21.21 -35.86
C VAL A 386 -24.92 20.24 -34.68
N LYS A 387 -24.69 20.73 -33.44
CA LYS A 387 -24.68 19.85 -32.26
C LYS A 387 -26.11 19.46 -31.89
N PRO A 388 -26.38 18.28 -31.31
CA PRO A 388 -27.72 17.86 -30.91
C PRO A 388 -28.50 18.83 -29.99
N GLN A 389 -27.81 19.72 -29.28
CA GLN A 389 -28.41 20.79 -28.45
C GLN A 389 -28.97 21.93 -29.31
N GLU A 390 -28.27 22.29 -30.38
CA GLU A 390 -28.67 23.32 -31.34
C GLU A 390 -29.72 22.73 -32.31
N ALA A 391 -29.53 21.49 -32.77
CA ALA A 391 -30.49 20.79 -33.61
C ALA A 391 -31.85 20.61 -32.92
N ALA A 392 -31.90 20.34 -31.61
CA ALA A 392 -33.15 20.31 -30.85
C ALA A 392 -33.88 21.67 -30.84
N LYS A 393 -33.15 22.79 -30.73
CA LYS A 393 -33.73 24.13 -30.82
C LYS A 393 -34.27 24.42 -32.23
N LEU A 394 -33.56 24.01 -33.27
CA LEU A 394 -33.95 24.22 -34.67
C LEU A 394 -35.12 23.33 -35.10
N LEU A 395 -35.27 22.14 -34.51
CA LEU A 395 -36.41 21.24 -34.74
C LEU A 395 -37.66 21.65 -33.96
N GLY A 396 -37.53 22.36 -32.83
CA GLY A 396 -38.61 22.88 -31.99
C GLY A 396 -39.47 21.84 -31.25
N MET A 397 -39.60 20.62 -31.79
CA MET A 397 -40.59 19.62 -31.35
C MET A 397 -40.03 18.49 -30.48
N LYS A 398 -38.70 18.34 -30.38
CA LYS A 398 -38.02 17.25 -29.65
C LYS A 398 -36.91 17.79 -28.76
N SER A 399 -36.75 17.22 -27.56
CA SER A 399 -35.72 17.65 -26.61
C SER A 399 -34.30 17.33 -27.09
N ASN A 400 -33.31 18.03 -26.52
CA ASN A 400 -31.89 17.69 -26.67
C ASN A 400 -31.61 16.22 -26.30
N ARG A 401 -32.29 15.66 -25.29
CA ARG A 401 -32.13 14.25 -24.92
C ARG A 401 -32.69 13.31 -25.99
N SER A 402 -33.87 13.62 -26.51
CA SER A 402 -34.51 12.89 -27.63
C SER A 402 -33.65 12.94 -28.89
N CYS A 403 -33.16 14.12 -29.28
CA CYS A 403 -32.27 14.31 -30.43
C CYS A 403 -30.93 13.58 -30.27
N ARG A 404 -30.29 13.63 -29.08
CA ARG A 404 -29.06 12.86 -28.78
C ARG A 404 -29.28 11.36 -28.88
N ALA A 405 -30.38 10.85 -28.30
CA ALA A 405 -30.73 9.44 -28.36
C ALA A 405 -31.01 8.99 -29.80
N LYS A 406 -31.78 9.78 -30.57
CA LYS A 406 -32.09 9.48 -31.97
C LYS A 406 -30.85 9.55 -32.87
N THR A 407 -29.95 10.52 -32.66
CA THR A 407 -28.66 10.61 -33.38
C THR A 407 -27.75 9.42 -33.07
N SER A 408 -27.65 9.01 -31.80
CA SER A 408 -26.86 7.85 -31.39
C SER A 408 -27.45 6.56 -31.99
N ASN A 409 -28.78 6.43 -31.97
CA ASN A 409 -29.49 5.31 -32.59
C ASN A 409 -29.43 5.32 -34.12
N ALA A 410 -29.27 6.49 -34.77
CA ALA A 410 -29.05 6.62 -36.21
C ALA A 410 -27.64 6.15 -36.61
N LYS A 411 -26.62 6.52 -35.82
CA LYS A 411 -25.25 6.00 -36.01
C LYS A 411 -25.18 4.49 -35.76
N LEU A 412 -25.91 3.99 -34.76
CA LEU A 412 -26.11 2.56 -34.55
C LEU A 412 -26.90 1.90 -35.71
N SER A 413 -27.91 2.55 -36.30
CA SER A 413 -28.70 1.94 -37.38
C SER A 413 -28.03 1.99 -38.76
N ALA A 414 -27.06 2.88 -38.99
CA ALA A 414 -26.12 2.76 -40.10
C ALA A 414 -25.29 1.46 -39.99
N SER A 415 -24.82 1.13 -38.79
CA SER A 415 -24.18 -0.18 -38.51
C SER A 415 -25.18 -1.32 -38.61
N LYS A 416 -26.40 -1.14 -38.09
CA LYS A 416 -27.47 -2.16 -38.08
C LYS A 416 -27.98 -2.50 -39.49
N ARG A 417 -27.85 -1.61 -40.48
CA ARG A 417 -28.09 -1.96 -41.91
C ARG A 417 -27.11 -2.99 -42.47
N ARG A 418 -25.97 -3.25 -41.83
CA ARG A 418 -25.09 -4.41 -42.14
C ARG A 418 -25.38 -5.66 -41.29
N ALA A 419 -26.29 -5.57 -40.32
CA ALA A 419 -26.60 -6.65 -39.37
C ALA A 419 -28.10 -7.03 -39.33
N ASN A 420 -28.93 -6.40 -40.16
CA ASN A 420 -30.36 -6.69 -40.24
C ASN A 420 -30.68 -7.89 -41.16
N ASP A 421 -29.74 -8.30 -42.01
CA ASP A 421 -29.84 -9.55 -42.78
C ASP A 421 -29.59 -10.79 -41.90
N SER A 422 -28.98 -10.61 -40.72
CA SER A 422 -28.77 -11.64 -39.69
C SER A 422 -29.83 -11.56 -38.58
N LEU A 423 -31.11 -11.59 -38.93
CA LEU A 423 -32.25 -11.51 -37.99
C LEU A 423 -32.53 -12.80 -37.17
N SER A 424 -31.61 -13.77 -37.18
CA SER A 424 -31.67 -15.06 -36.46
C SER A 424 -31.16 -15.03 -35.01
N GLY A 425 -30.94 -13.83 -34.45
CA GLY A 425 -30.13 -13.60 -33.24
C GLY A 425 -30.74 -13.93 -31.87
N THR A 426 -31.69 -14.87 -31.73
CA THR A 426 -32.09 -15.38 -30.40
C THR A 426 -31.06 -16.35 -29.81
N PHE A 427 -30.31 -17.05 -30.67
CA PHE A 427 -29.20 -17.90 -30.26
C PHE A 427 -27.87 -17.13 -30.19
N TRP A 428 -26.95 -17.68 -29.39
CA TRP A 428 -25.53 -17.33 -29.35
C TRP A 428 -24.75 -18.44 -30.05
N ALA A 429 -23.86 -18.08 -30.97
CA ALA A 429 -22.94 -19.04 -31.58
C ALA A 429 -21.73 -19.27 -30.66
N ALA A 430 -21.06 -20.43 -30.76
CA ALA A 430 -19.80 -20.67 -30.05
C ALA A 430 -18.74 -19.60 -30.40
N THR A 431 -18.75 -19.11 -31.63
CA THR A 431 -17.89 -18.00 -32.10
C THR A 431 -18.26 -16.64 -31.50
N ASP A 432 -19.53 -16.39 -31.15
CA ASP A 432 -19.92 -15.21 -30.36
C ASP A 432 -19.33 -15.31 -28.95
N ASP A 433 -19.37 -16.50 -28.34
CA ASP A 433 -18.89 -16.75 -26.97
C ASP A 433 -17.36 -16.70 -26.87
N GLU A 434 -16.64 -17.29 -27.83
CA GLU A 434 -15.18 -17.15 -27.96
C GLU A 434 -14.77 -15.68 -28.11
N THR A 435 -15.46 -14.93 -28.97
CA THR A 435 -15.20 -13.50 -29.18
C THR A 435 -15.51 -12.68 -27.92
N LEU A 436 -16.62 -12.98 -27.26
CA LEU A 436 -17.03 -12.38 -25.97
C LEU A 436 -15.97 -12.63 -24.88
N LEU A 437 -15.51 -13.88 -24.71
CA LEU A 437 -14.45 -14.23 -23.77
C LEU A 437 -13.13 -13.53 -24.11
N LYS A 438 -12.69 -13.60 -25.37
CA LYS A 438 -11.42 -13.00 -25.84
C LYS A 438 -11.36 -11.48 -25.64
N MET A 439 -12.50 -10.79 -25.63
CA MET A 439 -12.57 -9.35 -25.31
C MET A 439 -12.65 -9.03 -23.80
N ILE A 440 -12.87 -10.02 -22.92
CA ILE A 440 -13.13 -9.80 -21.48
C ILE A 440 -12.07 -10.45 -20.58
N ASP A 441 -11.39 -11.54 -20.99
CA ASP A 441 -10.31 -12.19 -20.21
C ASP A 441 -9.12 -11.24 -19.93
N GLY A 442 -9.06 -10.11 -20.64
CA GLY A 442 -8.20 -8.96 -20.33
C GLY A 442 -8.59 -8.17 -19.06
N SER A 443 -9.61 -8.58 -18.30
CA SER A 443 -10.11 -7.82 -17.14
C SER A 443 -10.60 -8.73 -16.00
N THR A 444 -9.83 -8.77 -14.91
CA THR A 444 -10.11 -9.58 -13.70
C THR A 444 -11.31 -9.08 -12.85
N MET A 445 -12.04 -8.06 -13.32
CA MET A 445 -13.25 -7.52 -12.71
C MET A 445 -14.24 -7.13 -13.80
N SER A 446 -15.49 -7.60 -13.71
CA SER A 446 -16.56 -7.30 -14.70
C SER A 446 -16.93 -5.81 -14.77
N THR A 447 -16.53 -5.03 -13.77
CA THR A 447 -16.65 -3.57 -13.72
C THR A 447 -15.59 -2.81 -14.53
N ALA A 448 -14.51 -3.47 -14.98
CA ALA A 448 -13.42 -2.86 -15.74
C ALA A 448 -13.51 -3.04 -17.27
N ALA A 449 -14.31 -4.00 -17.75
CA ALA A 449 -14.49 -4.24 -19.18
C ALA A 449 -15.22 -3.08 -19.89
N LYS A 450 -14.76 -2.71 -21.09
CA LYS A 450 -15.37 -1.66 -21.93
C LYS A 450 -16.55 -2.23 -22.72
N TRP A 451 -17.64 -2.52 -22.03
CA TRP A 451 -18.80 -3.24 -22.56
C TRP A 451 -19.41 -2.64 -23.83
N GLU A 452 -19.29 -1.33 -24.03
CA GLU A 452 -19.74 -0.64 -25.23
C GLU A 452 -18.96 -1.10 -26.48
N GLN A 453 -17.65 -1.39 -26.32
CA GLN A 453 -16.81 -1.92 -27.41
C GLN A 453 -17.14 -3.38 -27.71
N VAL A 454 -17.39 -4.19 -26.68
CA VAL A 454 -17.86 -5.59 -26.79
C VAL A 454 -19.21 -5.65 -27.52
N SER A 455 -20.13 -4.76 -27.17
CA SER A 455 -21.46 -4.63 -27.79
C SER A 455 -21.37 -4.24 -29.28
N VAL A 456 -20.45 -3.36 -29.66
CA VAL A 456 -20.21 -3.00 -31.07
C VAL A 456 -19.59 -4.16 -31.85
N ALA A 457 -18.61 -4.88 -31.28
CA ALA A 457 -17.92 -5.97 -31.95
C ALA A 457 -18.82 -7.19 -32.23
N LEU A 458 -19.68 -7.56 -31.27
CA LEU A 458 -20.59 -8.70 -31.38
C LEU A 458 -21.94 -8.35 -32.05
N GLY A 459 -22.21 -7.06 -32.31
CA GLY A 459 -23.52 -6.57 -32.77
C GLY A 459 -24.68 -6.76 -31.78
N ARG A 460 -24.44 -7.35 -30.60
CA ARG A 460 -25.42 -7.60 -29.54
C ARG A 460 -25.49 -6.42 -28.57
N SER A 461 -26.53 -6.35 -27.72
CA SER A 461 -26.64 -5.28 -26.71
C SER A 461 -25.66 -5.49 -25.54
N VAL A 462 -25.21 -4.39 -24.92
CA VAL A 462 -24.39 -4.39 -23.69
C VAL A 462 -24.95 -5.31 -22.60
N LEU A 463 -26.28 -5.32 -22.41
CA LEU A 463 -26.93 -6.13 -21.39
C LEU A 463 -26.88 -7.64 -21.74
N ALA A 464 -27.07 -7.98 -23.01
CA ALA A 464 -26.99 -9.36 -23.48
C ALA A 464 -25.56 -9.92 -23.39
N CYS A 465 -24.54 -9.12 -23.75
CA CYS A 465 -23.13 -9.48 -23.60
C CYS A 465 -22.77 -9.76 -22.13
N LYS A 466 -23.24 -8.90 -21.21
CA LYS A 466 -23.06 -9.09 -19.76
C LYS A 466 -23.71 -10.38 -19.26
N HIS A 467 -24.94 -10.65 -19.68
CA HIS A 467 -25.67 -11.85 -19.28
C HIS A 467 -24.99 -13.13 -19.80
N ARG A 468 -24.64 -13.19 -21.09
CA ARG A 468 -23.99 -14.36 -21.68
C ARG A 468 -22.61 -14.61 -21.06
N PHE A 469 -21.83 -13.56 -20.80
CA PHE A 469 -20.53 -13.70 -20.13
C PHE A 469 -20.66 -14.37 -18.75
N THR A 470 -21.67 -14.01 -17.95
CA THR A 470 -21.93 -14.66 -16.65
C THR A 470 -22.25 -16.15 -16.79
N VAL A 471 -23.00 -16.55 -17.83
CA VAL A 471 -23.33 -17.96 -18.10
C VAL A 471 -22.08 -18.73 -18.56
N VAL A 472 -21.43 -18.26 -19.63
CA VAL A 472 -20.24 -18.92 -20.20
C VAL A 472 -19.09 -19.00 -19.19
N ASN A 473 -18.90 -17.99 -18.35
CA ASN A 473 -17.88 -17.98 -17.28
C ASN A 473 -18.27 -18.80 -16.03
N ARG A 474 -19.54 -19.24 -15.92
CA ARG A 474 -19.93 -20.28 -14.95
C ARG A 474 -19.64 -21.65 -15.52
N ASP A 475 -20.09 -21.90 -16.74
CA ASP A 475 -19.99 -23.23 -17.37
C ASP A 475 -18.51 -23.56 -17.70
N ARG A 476 -17.69 -22.57 -18.05
CA ARG A 476 -16.22 -22.71 -18.22
C ARG A 476 -15.50 -23.16 -16.94
N ARG A 477 -16.00 -22.83 -15.74
CA ARG A 477 -15.38 -23.27 -14.46
C ARG A 477 -15.49 -24.77 -14.26
N GLN A 478 -16.62 -25.38 -14.64
CA GLN A 478 -16.77 -26.83 -14.54
C GLN A 478 -15.90 -27.58 -15.57
N VAL A 479 -15.45 -26.92 -16.63
CA VAL A 479 -14.58 -27.51 -17.67
C VAL A 479 -13.09 -27.20 -17.43
N THR A 480 -12.75 -26.20 -16.61
CA THR A 480 -11.34 -25.93 -16.25
C THR A 480 -10.75 -27.03 -15.38
N ASP A 481 -11.51 -27.63 -14.48
CA ASP A 481 -10.99 -28.54 -13.47
C ASP A 481 -10.47 -29.85 -14.12
N ASP A 482 -11.20 -30.41 -15.09
CA ASP A 482 -10.76 -31.54 -15.92
C ASP A 482 -9.48 -31.20 -16.72
N ARG A 483 -9.44 -30.02 -17.35
CA ARG A 483 -8.27 -29.57 -18.14
C ARG A 483 -7.04 -29.32 -17.26
N GLU A 484 -7.24 -28.76 -16.08
CA GLU A 484 -6.20 -28.47 -15.11
C GLU A 484 -5.57 -29.76 -14.59
N SER A 485 -6.40 -30.78 -14.31
CA SER A 485 -5.96 -32.13 -13.95
C SER A 485 -5.10 -32.78 -15.05
N ILE A 486 -5.56 -32.72 -16.31
CA ILE A 486 -4.83 -33.27 -17.48
C ILE A 486 -3.47 -32.57 -17.65
N VAL A 487 -3.43 -31.24 -17.62
CA VAL A 487 -2.19 -30.47 -17.76
C VAL A 487 -1.23 -30.71 -16.60
N THR A 488 -1.73 -30.74 -15.37
CA THR A 488 -0.90 -30.95 -14.16
C THR A 488 -0.29 -32.35 -14.17
N SER A 489 -1.06 -33.38 -14.57
CA SER A 489 -0.60 -34.77 -14.68
C SER A 489 0.49 -34.94 -15.74
N GLU A 490 0.36 -34.31 -16.90
CA GLU A 490 1.39 -34.39 -17.95
C GLU A 490 2.67 -33.64 -17.58
N VAL A 491 2.57 -32.49 -16.91
CA VAL A 491 3.73 -31.75 -16.36
C VAL A 491 4.44 -32.60 -15.30
N GLN A 492 3.69 -33.24 -14.39
CA GLN A 492 4.23 -34.16 -13.40
C GLN A 492 5.00 -35.31 -14.07
N ARG A 493 4.39 -35.98 -15.05
CA ARG A 493 4.98 -37.11 -15.79
C ARG A 493 6.31 -36.74 -16.47
N GLN A 494 6.40 -35.54 -17.06
CA GLN A 494 7.65 -35.05 -17.65
C GLN A 494 8.71 -34.69 -16.60
N PHE A 495 8.29 -34.05 -15.50
CA PHE A 495 9.20 -33.65 -14.43
C PHE A 495 9.79 -34.84 -13.68
N GLU A 496 8.99 -35.87 -13.39
CA GLU A 496 9.44 -37.12 -12.76
C GLU A 496 10.39 -37.94 -13.64
N SER A 497 10.27 -37.83 -14.97
CA SER A 497 11.10 -38.59 -15.93
C SER A 497 12.35 -37.83 -16.43
N SER A 498 12.41 -36.51 -16.28
CA SER A 498 13.51 -35.68 -16.83
C SER A 498 14.04 -34.55 -15.94
N GLY A 499 13.40 -34.28 -14.79
CA GLY A 499 13.75 -33.18 -13.89
C GLY A 499 13.32 -31.78 -14.37
N ALA A 500 12.58 -31.69 -15.48
CA ALA A 500 12.03 -30.47 -16.06
C ALA A 500 10.72 -30.76 -16.81
N ALA A 501 10.00 -29.72 -17.24
CA ALA A 501 8.87 -29.86 -18.16
C ALA A 501 9.17 -29.16 -19.49
N ASP A 502 8.99 -29.86 -20.60
CA ASP A 502 9.04 -29.30 -21.94
C ASP A 502 7.64 -28.76 -22.27
N TRP A 503 7.41 -27.48 -21.98
CA TRP A 503 6.11 -26.84 -22.16
C TRP A 503 5.55 -26.95 -23.60
N PRO A 504 6.35 -26.85 -24.68
CA PRO A 504 5.93 -27.26 -26.03
C PRO A 504 5.42 -28.71 -26.13
N GLN A 505 6.10 -29.70 -25.54
CA GLN A 505 5.61 -31.09 -25.52
C GLN A 505 4.33 -31.24 -24.67
N VAL A 506 4.22 -30.55 -23.52
CA VAL A 506 2.98 -30.51 -22.71
C VAL A 506 1.82 -29.94 -23.54
N SER A 507 2.06 -28.87 -24.30
CA SER A 507 1.07 -28.27 -25.22
C SER A 507 0.63 -29.26 -26.30
N GLN A 508 1.57 -29.98 -26.90
CA GLN A 508 1.28 -31.01 -27.91
C GLN A 508 0.51 -32.21 -27.32
N ALA A 509 0.88 -32.70 -26.14
CA ALA A 509 0.27 -33.86 -25.49
C ALA A 509 -1.14 -33.58 -24.95
N THR A 510 -1.39 -32.36 -24.48
CA THR A 510 -2.70 -31.95 -23.93
C THR A 510 -3.65 -31.35 -24.97
N GLY A 511 -3.15 -31.00 -26.16
CA GLY A 511 -3.93 -30.34 -27.21
C GLY A 511 -4.32 -28.89 -26.91
N LEU A 512 -3.83 -28.32 -25.80
CA LEU A 512 -4.08 -26.94 -25.38
C LEU A 512 -2.91 -26.05 -25.81
N GLY A 513 -3.16 -24.75 -25.97
CA GLY A 513 -2.09 -23.81 -26.35
C GLY A 513 -1.06 -23.64 -25.23
N LEU A 514 0.23 -23.47 -25.58
CA LEU A 514 1.35 -23.30 -24.64
C LEU A 514 1.04 -22.40 -23.43
N ARG A 515 0.43 -21.24 -23.69
CA ARG A 515 0.02 -20.29 -22.65
C ARG A 515 -1.12 -20.81 -21.77
N GLU A 516 -2.07 -21.57 -22.32
CA GLU A 516 -3.16 -22.19 -21.55
C GLU A 516 -2.61 -23.30 -20.63
N CYS A 517 -1.67 -24.12 -21.10
CA CYS A 517 -0.96 -25.09 -20.25
C CYS A 517 -0.23 -24.40 -19.08
N LEU A 518 0.49 -23.31 -19.38
CA LEU A 518 1.19 -22.50 -18.38
C LEU A 518 0.22 -21.80 -17.40
N GLU A 519 -0.95 -21.35 -17.85
CA GLU A 519 -1.96 -20.74 -16.98
C GLU A 519 -2.70 -21.75 -16.10
N LEU A 520 -2.88 -23.00 -16.57
CA LEU A 520 -3.59 -24.04 -15.83
C LEU A 520 -2.69 -24.75 -14.81
N SER A 521 -1.53 -25.28 -15.20
CA SER A 521 -0.76 -26.25 -14.38
C SER A 521 -0.58 -25.83 -12.92
N GLN A 522 -1.00 -26.72 -12.01
CA GLN A 522 -0.84 -26.61 -10.55
C GLN A 522 0.46 -27.25 -10.04
N TYR A 523 1.33 -27.75 -10.93
CA TYR A 523 2.52 -28.51 -10.51
C TYR A 523 3.62 -27.59 -9.97
N ASP A 524 3.70 -27.46 -8.65
CA ASP A 524 4.62 -26.54 -7.94
C ASP A 524 5.88 -27.21 -7.37
N VAL A 525 6.08 -28.51 -7.60
CA VAL A 525 7.23 -29.27 -7.07
C VAL A 525 8.56 -28.67 -7.52
N GLY A 526 9.48 -28.50 -6.57
CA GLY A 526 10.80 -27.92 -6.80
C GLY A 526 10.83 -26.39 -6.95
N LYS A 527 9.72 -25.70 -7.28
CA LYS A 527 9.69 -24.23 -7.38
C LYS A 527 10.05 -23.54 -6.06
N ALA A 528 9.65 -24.13 -4.94
CA ALA A 528 10.00 -23.65 -3.59
C ALA A 528 11.51 -23.72 -3.27
N ARG A 529 12.32 -24.46 -4.05
CA ARG A 529 13.80 -24.42 -3.94
C ARG A 529 14.40 -23.13 -4.51
N TRP A 530 13.62 -22.38 -5.30
CA TRP A 530 13.97 -21.06 -5.80
C TRP A 530 13.30 -19.98 -4.94
N HIS A 531 14.09 -19.28 -4.13
CA HIS A 531 13.65 -18.04 -3.49
C HIS A 531 14.29 -16.83 -4.16
N TYR A 532 13.48 -15.87 -4.61
CA TYR A 532 14.00 -14.59 -5.08
C TYR A 532 14.41 -13.70 -3.91
N ASP A 533 15.70 -13.74 -3.59
CA ASP A 533 16.35 -12.75 -2.74
C ASP A 533 16.48 -11.40 -3.49
N PRO A 534 15.81 -10.31 -3.05
CA PRO A 534 15.94 -8.98 -3.65
C PRO A 534 17.37 -8.41 -3.60
N ASP A 535 18.19 -8.89 -2.66
CA ASP A 535 19.59 -8.51 -2.51
C ASP A 535 20.53 -9.35 -3.41
N SER A 536 20.03 -10.37 -4.11
CA SER A 536 20.75 -11.15 -5.13
C SER A 536 20.60 -10.63 -6.56
N PHE A 537 19.62 -9.74 -6.81
CA PHE A 537 19.18 -9.17 -8.11
C PHE A 537 19.96 -9.64 -9.36
N SER A 538 19.37 -10.57 -10.12
CA SER A 538 19.88 -10.97 -11.44
C SER A 538 19.09 -10.30 -12.57
N GLN A 539 19.80 -9.55 -13.43
CA GLN A 539 19.21 -8.90 -14.60
C GLN A 539 18.67 -9.93 -15.62
N SER A 540 19.30 -11.10 -15.80
CA SER A 540 18.85 -12.08 -16.80
C SER A 540 17.49 -12.71 -16.47
N MET A 541 17.16 -12.86 -15.19
CA MET A 541 15.83 -13.33 -14.75
C MET A 541 14.77 -12.27 -15.03
N VAL A 542 15.11 -11.00 -14.79
CA VAL A 542 14.25 -9.84 -15.04
C VAL A 542 13.98 -9.68 -16.53
N ASP A 543 14.99 -9.82 -17.38
CA ASP A 543 14.88 -9.74 -18.83
C ASP A 543 14.05 -10.92 -19.39
N CYS A 544 14.35 -12.15 -18.98
CA CYS A 544 13.58 -13.35 -19.34
C CYS A 544 12.08 -13.21 -18.98
N MET A 545 11.78 -12.71 -17.78
CA MET A 545 10.40 -12.47 -17.36
C MET A 545 9.74 -11.34 -18.16
N ALA A 546 10.48 -10.28 -18.48
CA ALA A 546 9.98 -9.15 -19.26
C ALA A 546 9.67 -9.53 -20.71
N ASP A 547 10.51 -10.35 -21.35
CA ASP A 547 10.26 -10.87 -22.69
C ASP A 547 9.09 -11.87 -22.72
N PHE A 548 9.00 -12.80 -21.76
CA PHE A 548 7.83 -13.69 -21.63
C PHE A 548 6.52 -12.90 -21.43
N ILE A 549 6.52 -11.86 -20.57
CA ILE A 549 5.36 -10.98 -20.38
C ILE A 549 5.02 -10.23 -21.68
N LYS A 550 6.03 -9.74 -22.40
CA LYS A 550 5.86 -9.00 -23.67
C LYS A 550 5.33 -9.87 -24.81
N GLU A 551 5.72 -11.14 -24.85
CA GLU A 551 5.29 -12.13 -25.86
C GLU A 551 3.88 -12.67 -25.57
N TYR A 552 3.63 -13.14 -24.34
CA TYR A 552 2.40 -13.85 -23.98
C TYR A 552 1.32 -12.97 -23.35
N TYR A 553 1.67 -11.80 -22.81
CA TYR A 553 0.77 -10.85 -22.13
C TYR A 553 0.90 -9.40 -22.68
N PRO A 554 0.76 -9.18 -24.01
CA PRO A 554 0.82 -7.85 -24.58
C PRO A 554 -0.30 -6.95 -24.04
N ALA A 555 0.02 -5.70 -23.72
CA ALA A 555 -0.93 -4.75 -23.15
C ALA A 555 -2.16 -4.56 -24.08
N PRO A 556 -3.40 -4.61 -23.56
CA PRO A 556 -3.77 -4.46 -22.15
C PRO A 556 -3.99 -5.77 -21.37
N VAL A 557 -3.54 -6.94 -21.87
CA VAL A 557 -3.77 -8.23 -21.19
C VAL A 557 -3.06 -8.24 -19.81
N PRO A 558 -3.73 -8.65 -18.71
CA PRO A 558 -3.12 -8.71 -17.39
C PRO A 558 -2.27 -9.99 -17.26
N VAL A 559 -1.08 -9.85 -16.69
CA VAL A 559 -0.15 -10.95 -16.44
C VAL A 559 -0.77 -11.96 -15.46
N ARG A 560 -0.84 -13.24 -15.87
CA ARG A 560 -1.21 -14.36 -15.00
C ARG A 560 0.06 -14.95 -14.39
N TYR A 561 0.39 -14.60 -13.14
CA TYR A 561 1.67 -14.98 -12.54
C TYR A 561 1.90 -16.49 -12.38
N ARG A 562 0.84 -17.33 -12.36
CA ARG A 562 0.98 -18.80 -12.44
C ARG A 562 1.71 -19.23 -13.73
N ALA A 563 1.40 -18.61 -14.87
CA ALA A 563 2.10 -18.89 -16.13
C ALA A 563 3.56 -18.43 -16.12
N VAL A 564 3.86 -17.27 -15.50
CA VAL A 564 5.23 -16.79 -15.30
C VAL A 564 6.02 -17.73 -14.38
N SER A 565 5.39 -18.17 -13.29
CA SER A 565 5.91 -19.15 -12.33
C SER A 565 6.21 -20.51 -12.97
N ASN A 566 5.28 -21.02 -13.78
CA ASN A 566 5.44 -22.26 -14.55
C ASN A 566 6.56 -22.14 -15.60
N TYR A 567 6.64 -21.03 -16.34
CA TYR A 567 7.65 -20.80 -17.36
C TYR A 567 9.06 -20.64 -16.79
N MET A 568 9.21 -19.90 -15.69
CA MET A 568 10.52 -19.65 -15.04
C MET A 568 10.93 -20.73 -14.03
N TRP A 569 10.02 -21.63 -13.64
CA TRP A 569 10.14 -22.58 -12.53
C TRP A 569 10.47 -21.96 -11.16
N VAL A 570 9.88 -20.79 -10.90
CA VAL A 570 10.07 -19.97 -9.68
C VAL A 570 8.72 -19.77 -8.98
N ALA A 571 8.69 -19.64 -7.65
CA ALA A 571 7.48 -19.38 -6.87
C ALA A 571 6.68 -18.14 -7.38
N MET A 572 5.35 -18.19 -7.31
CA MET A 572 4.49 -17.13 -7.85
C MET A 572 4.69 -15.80 -7.11
N GLU A 573 4.93 -15.84 -5.81
CA GLU A 573 5.19 -14.71 -4.91
C GLU A 573 6.51 -14.02 -5.24
N ASP A 574 7.45 -14.76 -5.84
CA ASP A 574 8.74 -14.27 -6.31
C ASP A 574 8.60 -13.64 -7.70
N CYS A 575 7.87 -14.26 -8.63
CA CYS A 575 7.49 -13.64 -9.91
C CYS A 575 6.74 -12.30 -9.71
N ILE A 576 5.83 -12.23 -8.72
CA ILE A 576 5.16 -10.99 -8.32
C ILE A 576 6.18 -9.96 -7.80
N ARG A 577 7.12 -10.34 -6.94
CA ARG A 577 8.17 -9.44 -6.42
C ARG A 577 9.09 -8.91 -7.51
N ILE A 578 9.52 -9.75 -8.46
CA ILE A 578 10.34 -9.35 -9.61
C ILE A 578 9.57 -8.37 -10.51
N HIS A 579 8.26 -8.58 -10.72
CA HIS A 579 7.44 -7.70 -11.53
C HIS A 579 7.12 -6.37 -10.83
N ASP A 580 6.92 -6.37 -9.52
CA ASP A 580 6.81 -5.14 -8.73
C ASP A 580 8.12 -4.33 -8.77
N ILE A 581 9.27 -5.00 -8.78
CA ILE A 581 10.60 -4.39 -8.99
C ILE A 581 10.75 -3.78 -10.39
N LEU A 582 10.25 -4.42 -11.44
CA LEU A 582 10.15 -3.82 -12.78
C LEU A 582 9.26 -2.57 -12.76
N GLN A 583 8.11 -2.62 -12.07
CA GLN A 583 7.21 -1.47 -11.88
C GLN A 583 7.75 -0.38 -10.93
N GLY A 584 8.97 -0.51 -10.41
CA GLY A 584 9.62 0.48 -9.55
C GLY A 584 9.19 0.46 -8.08
N LYS A 585 8.46 -0.57 -7.65
CA LYS A 585 8.03 -0.81 -6.26
C LYS A 585 9.11 -1.59 -5.51
N PHE A 586 10.21 -0.93 -5.16
CA PHE A 586 11.29 -1.55 -4.39
C PHE A 586 11.11 -1.37 -2.87
N THR A 587 11.12 -2.47 -2.12
CA THR A 587 11.01 -2.50 -0.65
C THR A 587 12.40 -2.68 -0.03
N TRP A 588 12.78 -1.81 0.90
CA TRP A 588 14.12 -1.79 1.48
C TRP A 588 14.26 -2.68 2.72
N THR A 589 15.03 -3.77 2.57
CA THR A 589 15.46 -4.72 3.62
C THR A 589 16.65 -4.18 4.41
N GLU A 590 16.94 -4.75 5.59
CA GLU A 590 18.17 -4.40 6.34
C GLU A 590 19.44 -4.81 5.59
N ALA A 591 19.42 -5.97 4.94
CA ALA A 591 20.49 -6.43 4.07
C ALA A 591 20.72 -5.45 2.90
N GLY A 592 19.66 -4.99 2.22
CA GLY A 592 19.74 -4.00 1.16
C GLY A 592 20.25 -2.64 1.59
N TYR A 593 19.94 -2.17 2.80
CA TYR A 593 20.59 -0.99 3.37
C TYR A 593 22.11 -1.22 3.57
N LYS A 594 22.52 -2.35 4.14
CA LYS A 594 23.95 -2.69 4.33
C LYS A 594 24.68 -2.84 3.00
N ARG A 595 24.08 -3.51 2.01
CA ARG A 595 24.58 -3.67 0.64
C ARG A 595 24.72 -2.31 -0.07
N ALA A 596 23.73 -1.42 0.06
CA ALA A 596 23.81 -0.07 -0.50
C ALA A 596 24.90 0.80 0.16
N ILE A 597 25.18 0.61 1.46
CA ILE A 597 26.31 1.23 2.14
C ILE A 597 27.65 0.67 1.61
N ALA A 598 27.76 -0.66 1.45
CA ALA A 598 28.97 -1.30 0.93
C ALA A 598 29.29 -0.85 -0.51
N LEU A 599 28.30 -0.84 -1.41
CA LEU A 599 28.45 -0.32 -2.77
C LEU A 599 28.83 1.18 -2.79
N ARG A 600 28.31 1.97 -1.84
CA ARG A 600 28.73 3.38 -1.67
C ARG A 600 30.16 3.53 -1.14
N ALA A 601 30.63 2.61 -0.29
CA ALA A 601 32.01 2.58 0.20
C ALA A 601 33.01 2.15 -0.90
N GLN A 602 32.58 1.29 -1.82
CA GLN A 602 33.29 0.94 -3.06
C GLN A 602 33.30 2.09 -4.11
N GLY A 603 32.69 3.24 -3.80
CA GLY A 603 32.75 4.47 -4.61
C GLY A 603 31.56 4.69 -5.55
N LEU A 604 30.81 3.64 -5.92
CA LEU A 604 29.73 3.68 -6.92
C LEU A 604 28.72 4.81 -6.64
N THR A 605 28.34 5.58 -7.65
CA THR A 605 27.38 6.68 -7.48
C THR A 605 26.00 6.16 -7.08
N PHE A 606 25.16 7.01 -6.46
CA PHE A 606 23.77 6.63 -6.13
C PHE A 606 22.94 6.17 -7.34
N LYS A 607 23.34 6.49 -8.58
CA LYS A 607 22.70 6.01 -9.82
C LYS A 607 23.11 4.58 -10.17
N GLU A 608 24.38 4.22 -9.97
CA GLU A 608 24.87 2.84 -10.15
C GLU A 608 24.38 1.95 -9.01
N VAL A 609 24.46 2.41 -7.76
CA VAL A 609 23.89 1.71 -6.60
C VAL A 609 22.41 1.41 -6.82
N ALA A 610 21.62 2.32 -7.40
CA ALA A 610 20.21 2.06 -7.70
C ALA A 610 20.02 0.89 -8.69
N ARG A 611 20.84 0.82 -9.74
CA ARG A 611 20.80 -0.25 -10.76
C ARG A 611 21.14 -1.64 -10.19
N HIS A 612 21.90 -1.73 -9.10
CA HIS A 612 22.17 -3.00 -8.42
C HIS A 612 20.98 -3.57 -7.64
N PHE A 613 19.87 -2.83 -7.52
CA PHE A 613 18.63 -3.26 -6.84
C PHE A 613 17.41 -3.30 -7.76
N SER A 614 17.37 -2.47 -8.81
CA SER A 614 16.25 -2.42 -9.77
C SER A 614 16.62 -1.56 -10.99
N PRO A 615 16.14 -1.90 -12.20
CA PRO A 615 16.38 -1.07 -13.40
C PRO A 615 15.61 0.25 -13.39
N THR A 616 14.53 0.37 -12.59
CA THR A 616 13.64 1.54 -12.53
C THR A 616 13.79 2.37 -11.26
N LEU A 617 14.55 1.89 -10.27
CA LEU A 617 14.88 2.63 -9.05
C LEU A 617 15.79 3.83 -9.36
N THR A 618 15.48 5.01 -8.81
CA THR A 618 16.29 6.21 -9.05
C THR A 618 17.31 6.46 -7.93
N ALA A 619 18.37 7.21 -8.25
CA ALA A 619 19.33 7.71 -7.27
C ALA A 619 18.67 8.45 -6.09
N ASN A 620 17.55 9.15 -6.31
CA ASN A 620 16.82 9.83 -5.25
C ASN A 620 16.12 8.85 -4.28
N ASN A 621 15.70 7.68 -4.75
CA ASN A 621 15.16 6.63 -3.88
C ASN A 621 16.27 6.10 -2.95
N VAL A 622 17.44 5.74 -3.49
CA VAL A 622 18.61 5.28 -2.72
C VAL A 622 19.06 6.34 -1.71
N VAL A 623 19.19 7.60 -2.12
CA VAL A 623 19.54 8.72 -1.23
C VAL A 623 18.50 8.90 -0.13
N SER A 624 17.21 8.74 -0.42
CA SER A 624 16.13 8.88 0.58
C SER A 624 16.08 7.69 1.54
N ALA A 625 16.33 6.49 1.05
CA ALA A 625 16.36 5.25 1.82
C ALA A 625 17.56 5.25 2.78
N LEU A 626 18.78 5.46 2.26
CA LEU A 626 19.98 5.57 3.09
C LEU A 626 19.89 6.72 4.10
N LYS A 627 19.25 7.85 3.77
CA LYS A 627 18.95 8.90 4.76
C LYS A 627 17.95 8.47 5.84
N ARG A 628 16.99 7.59 5.56
CA ARG A 628 16.05 7.05 6.56
C ARG A 628 16.69 6.01 7.48
N TYR A 629 17.65 5.23 6.96
CA TYR A 629 18.39 4.22 7.73
C TYR A 629 19.53 4.84 8.55
N SER A 630 20.27 5.79 7.96
CA SER A 630 21.37 6.52 8.61
C SER A 630 20.88 7.69 9.48
N SER A 631 19.60 8.08 9.39
CA SER A 631 18.95 8.81 10.48
C SER A 631 18.64 7.78 11.56
N PRO A 632 19.13 7.94 12.79
CA PRO A 632 18.59 7.16 13.90
C PRO A 632 17.07 7.33 13.91
N LYS A 633 16.32 6.22 14.05
CA LYS A 633 15.00 6.31 14.68
C LYS A 633 15.21 7.14 15.96
N PRO A 634 14.38 8.15 16.28
CA PRO A 634 14.54 8.87 17.53
C PRO A 634 14.22 7.92 18.69
N VAL A 635 15.26 7.22 19.14
CA VAL A 635 15.29 6.39 20.34
C VAL A 635 15.10 7.37 21.49
N ARG A 636 13.83 7.59 21.82
CA ARG A 636 13.42 8.25 23.06
C ARG A 636 13.51 7.26 24.21
N GLU A 637 14.69 6.68 24.38
CA GLU A 637 15.16 6.30 25.70
C GLU A 637 15.07 7.56 26.55
N SER A 638 14.38 7.44 27.69
CA SER A 638 14.18 8.57 28.60
C SER A 638 15.46 8.79 29.38
N ILE A 639 16.34 9.63 28.82
CA ILE A 639 17.49 10.21 29.52
C ILE A 639 17.05 10.68 30.90
N SER A 640 17.86 10.34 31.90
CA SER A 640 17.53 10.57 33.30
C SER A 640 17.37 12.06 33.62
N ALA A 641 16.67 12.34 34.73
CA ALA A 641 16.56 13.70 35.23
C ALA A 641 17.95 14.30 35.56
N ASP A 642 18.93 13.48 35.89
CA ASP A 642 20.26 13.89 36.35
C ASP A 642 21.23 14.15 35.19
N GLU A 643 21.22 13.35 34.13
CA GLU A 643 21.89 13.69 32.86
C GLU A 643 21.37 15.02 32.29
N LEU A 644 20.06 15.28 32.40
CA LEU A 644 19.47 16.57 32.00
C LEU A 644 19.88 17.75 32.90
N LYS A 645 20.19 17.52 34.19
CA LYS A 645 20.80 18.53 35.07
C LYS A 645 22.24 18.80 34.64
N GLU A 646 23.05 17.76 34.44
CA GLU A 646 24.47 17.91 34.10
C GLU A 646 24.67 18.54 32.71
N ILE A 647 23.86 18.18 31.71
CA ILE A 647 23.81 18.88 30.41
C ILE A 647 23.47 20.37 30.59
N SER A 648 22.58 20.72 31.53
CA SER A 648 22.23 22.12 31.77
C SER A 648 23.38 22.89 32.42
N LYS A 649 23.97 22.34 33.49
CA LYS A 649 25.15 22.86 34.18
C LYS A 649 26.33 23.08 33.22
N LEU A 650 26.61 22.15 32.32
CA LEU A 650 27.66 22.30 31.31
C LEU A 650 27.30 23.34 30.22
N VAL A 651 26.01 23.53 29.90
CA VAL A 651 25.57 24.64 29.04
C VAL A 651 25.80 25.98 29.75
N ASP A 652 25.45 26.09 31.03
CA ASP A 652 25.65 27.29 31.84
C ASP A 652 27.15 27.61 32.00
N GLU A 653 27.99 26.58 32.14
CA GLU A 653 29.45 26.73 32.20
C GLU A 653 30.06 27.21 30.87
N TYR A 654 29.58 26.71 29.72
CA TYR A 654 30.19 26.95 28.41
C TYR A 654 29.57 28.08 27.59
N ALA A 655 28.36 28.54 27.94
CA ALA A 655 27.67 29.59 27.21
C ALA A 655 28.47 30.90 27.18
N GLY A 656 28.66 31.47 25.98
CA GLY A 656 29.45 32.69 25.79
C GLY A 656 30.98 32.52 25.92
N LYS A 657 31.47 31.38 26.45
CA LYS A 657 32.91 31.05 26.45
C LYS A 657 33.36 30.32 25.19
N TYR A 658 32.46 29.58 24.55
CA TYR A 658 32.71 28.80 23.34
C TYR A 658 31.64 29.05 22.27
N PRO A 659 31.98 28.92 20.98
CA PRO A 659 30.99 28.95 19.90
C PRO A 659 29.93 27.84 20.07
N VAL A 660 28.69 28.13 19.70
CA VAL A 660 27.53 27.22 19.81
C VAL A 660 27.77 25.85 19.17
N VAL A 661 28.56 25.80 18.09
CA VAL A 661 28.92 24.57 17.37
C VAL A 661 29.84 23.68 18.21
N GLU A 662 30.70 24.26 19.04
CA GLU A 662 31.67 23.57 19.88
C GLU A 662 31.09 23.16 21.23
N ILE A 663 30.15 23.92 21.79
CA ILE A 663 29.48 23.59 23.06
C ILE A 663 28.87 22.18 23.01
N VAL A 664 28.16 21.83 21.93
CA VAL A 664 27.55 20.50 21.78
C VAL A 664 28.63 19.40 21.73
N ALA A 665 29.73 19.63 21.00
CA ALA A 665 30.83 18.65 20.91
C ALA A 665 31.54 18.46 22.27
N LYS A 666 31.78 19.55 23.01
CA LYS A 666 32.38 19.52 24.35
C LYS A 666 31.48 18.78 25.35
N ILE A 667 30.17 19.03 25.34
CA ILE A 667 29.22 18.35 26.24
C ILE A 667 29.13 16.85 25.93
N CYS A 668 29.06 16.47 24.65
CA CYS A 668 29.16 15.06 24.24
C CYS A 668 30.45 14.39 24.75
N THR A 669 31.59 15.07 24.62
CA THR A 669 32.89 14.55 25.07
C THR A 669 32.95 14.39 26.60
N MET A 670 32.52 15.40 27.36
CA MET A 670 32.58 15.41 28.83
C MET A 670 31.70 14.33 29.48
N LEU A 671 30.56 14.02 28.87
CA LEU A 671 29.63 13.00 29.37
C LEU A 671 29.95 11.59 28.84
N ASN A 672 31.07 11.42 28.10
CA ASN A 672 31.40 10.22 27.33
C ASN A 672 30.27 9.76 26.37
N LEU A 673 29.40 10.68 26.00
CA LEU A 673 28.26 10.49 25.11
C LEU A 673 28.76 10.64 23.66
N GLY A 674 29.23 9.53 23.09
CA GLY A 674 29.72 9.46 21.71
C GLY A 674 28.83 10.22 20.72
N TYR A 675 29.46 10.94 19.77
CA TYR A 675 28.82 12.01 19.01
C TYR A 675 27.66 11.50 18.11
N ARG A 676 26.45 11.50 18.68
CA ARG A 676 25.20 11.10 18.06
C ARG A 676 24.29 12.32 17.85
N SER A 677 23.37 12.21 16.88
CA SER A 677 22.50 13.34 16.49
C SER A 677 21.37 13.66 17.48
N ASP A 678 21.07 12.73 18.39
CA ASP A 678 20.10 12.87 19.49
C ASP A 678 20.59 13.88 20.53
N HIS A 679 21.84 13.78 21.01
CA HIS A 679 22.46 14.70 21.97
C HIS A 679 22.42 16.16 21.47
N TYR A 680 22.65 16.38 20.17
CA TYR A 680 22.45 17.69 19.54
C TYR A 680 21.02 18.24 19.74
N TRP A 681 19.98 17.41 19.62
CA TRP A 681 18.59 17.83 19.84
C TRP A 681 18.22 18.04 21.32
N LEU A 682 19.05 17.58 22.27
CA LEU A 682 18.85 17.70 23.72
C LEU A 682 19.59 18.92 24.29
N THR A 683 20.84 19.13 23.86
CA THR A 683 21.66 20.28 24.28
C THR A 683 21.18 21.59 23.64
N ILE A 684 20.80 21.59 22.36
CA ILE A 684 20.41 22.81 21.64
C ILE A 684 19.22 23.55 22.28
N PRO A 685 18.13 22.89 22.73
CA PRO A 685 17.06 23.57 23.48
C PRO A 685 17.54 24.29 24.75
N ARG A 686 18.52 23.74 25.48
CA ARG A 686 19.11 24.38 26.66
C ARG A 686 19.99 25.56 26.28
N ILE A 687 20.85 25.42 25.27
CA ILE A 687 21.62 26.55 24.69
C ILE A 687 20.68 27.68 24.24
N VAL A 688 19.57 27.35 23.56
CA VAL A 688 18.57 28.35 23.14
C VAL A 688 17.86 29.00 24.33
N ALA A 689 17.59 28.27 25.42
CA ALA A 689 16.93 28.83 26.60
C ALA A 689 17.86 29.70 27.47
N HIS A 690 19.17 29.47 27.43
CA HIS A 690 20.14 30.13 28.30
C HIS A 690 20.16 31.67 28.11
N PRO A 691 20.22 32.48 29.20
CA PRO A 691 20.09 33.95 29.13
C PRO A 691 21.02 34.65 28.14
N HIS A 692 22.28 34.21 28.01
CA HIS A 692 23.25 34.79 27.06
C HIS A 692 22.74 34.73 25.60
N TYR A 693 22.18 33.59 25.19
CA TYR A 693 21.67 33.43 23.83
C TYR A 693 20.27 34.03 23.66
N GLN A 694 19.47 34.15 24.73
CA GLN A 694 18.23 34.94 24.72
C GLN A 694 18.46 36.45 24.67
N ALA A 695 19.60 36.96 25.16
CA ALA A 695 20.05 38.34 24.89
C ALA A 695 20.41 38.49 23.41
N LYS A 696 21.39 37.73 22.90
CA LYS A 696 21.76 37.69 21.46
C LYS A 696 20.56 37.52 20.52
N LEU A 697 19.51 36.77 20.89
CA LEU A 697 18.28 36.58 20.10
C LEU A 697 17.25 37.72 20.21
N ARG A 698 17.38 38.65 21.15
CA ARG A 698 16.56 39.88 21.23
C ARG A 698 17.19 41.03 20.45
N ASP A 699 18.52 41.08 20.43
CA ASP A 699 19.29 42.20 19.86
C ASP A 699 19.43 42.15 18.32
N ILE A 700 18.79 41.18 17.66
CA ILE A 700 18.81 41.04 16.19
C ILE A 700 17.71 41.88 15.55
N ASP A 701 18.06 42.75 14.60
CA ASP A 701 17.09 43.19 13.60
C ASP A 701 16.75 42.01 12.66
N TYR A 702 15.66 41.33 12.99
CA TYR A 702 15.18 40.22 12.19
C TYR A 702 14.62 40.64 10.83
N ASN A 703 14.30 41.93 10.61
CA ASN A 703 13.85 42.44 9.32
C ASN A 703 15.04 42.59 8.36
N ASP A 704 16.15 43.20 8.80
CA ASP A 704 17.41 43.17 8.03
C ASP A 704 17.85 41.73 7.76
N LEU A 705 17.88 40.86 8.78
CA LEU A 705 18.27 39.47 8.60
C LEU A 705 17.38 38.75 7.58
N ALA A 706 16.06 38.95 7.63
CA ALA A 706 15.12 38.41 6.62
C ALA A 706 15.36 38.98 5.23
N ASN A 707 15.69 40.27 5.11
CA ASN A 707 16.04 40.93 3.85
C ASN A 707 17.35 40.39 3.28
N ARG A 708 18.42 40.31 4.06
CA ARG A 708 19.73 39.75 3.67
C ARG A 708 19.60 38.30 3.18
N ILE A 709 18.75 37.49 3.80
CA ILE A 709 18.47 36.11 3.37
C ILE A 709 17.61 36.09 2.10
N THR A 710 16.58 36.93 1.99
CA THR A 710 15.68 36.95 0.82
C THR A 710 16.38 37.48 -0.44
N MET A 711 17.30 38.44 -0.28
CA MET A 711 18.19 38.94 -1.34
C MET A 711 19.35 37.98 -1.67
N GLY A 712 19.43 36.80 -1.04
CA GLY A 712 20.49 35.82 -1.26
C GLY A 712 21.89 36.21 -0.76
N ARG A 713 22.03 37.35 -0.07
CA ARG A 713 23.31 37.89 0.42
C ARG A 713 23.93 37.07 1.56
N THR A 714 23.11 36.32 2.31
CA THR A 714 23.57 35.30 3.26
C THR A 714 22.57 34.14 3.30
N THR A 715 22.93 33.05 3.96
CA THR A 715 22.02 31.92 4.23
C THR A 715 21.78 31.78 5.73
N VAL A 716 20.67 31.16 6.14
CA VAL A 716 20.40 30.89 7.57
C VAL A 716 21.50 30.02 8.23
N LYS A 717 22.33 29.31 7.46
CA LYS A 717 23.51 28.59 8.00
C LYS A 717 24.68 29.54 8.25
N LEU A 718 24.91 30.50 7.35
CA LEU A 718 25.99 31.48 7.47
C LEU A 718 25.66 32.50 8.57
N ALA A 719 24.48 33.12 8.55
CA ALA A 719 24.03 34.03 9.61
C ALA A 719 24.03 33.40 11.01
N ALA A 720 23.73 32.10 11.14
CA ALA A 720 23.84 31.38 12.41
C ALA A 720 25.29 31.24 12.91
N LYS A 721 26.28 31.19 12.00
CA LYS A 721 27.70 31.21 12.35
C LYS A 721 28.20 32.64 12.59
N GLU A 722 27.79 33.60 11.76
CA GLU A 722 28.12 35.03 11.89
C GLU A 722 27.70 35.59 13.27
N LEU A 723 26.52 35.23 13.75
CA LEU A 723 25.93 35.73 15.01
C LEU A 723 26.23 34.83 16.23
N ASP A 724 26.95 33.72 16.05
CA ASP A 724 27.15 32.65 17.04
C ASP A 724 25.82 32.24 17.73
N LEU A 725 24.92 31.65 16.96
CA LEU A 725 23.57 31.30 17.40
C LEU A 725 23.11 29.92 16.90
N PRO A 726 22.29 29.18 17.70
CA PRO A 726 21.70 27.94 17.25
C PRO A 726 20.83 28.16 16.00
N ARG A 727 21.25 27.58 14.86
CA ARG A 727 20.54 27.68 13.56
C ARG A 727 19.04 27.39 13.67
N TYR A 728 18.65 26.48 14.56
CA TYR A 728 17.25 26.15 14.84
C TYR A 728 16.44 27.36 15.36
N ALA A 729 17.01 28.18 16.26
CA ALA A 729 16.33 29.34 16.82
C ALA A 729 16.07 30.41 15.76
N LEU A 730 17.08 30.73 14.93
CA LEU A 730 16.92 31.65 13.80
C LEU A 730 15.88 31.14 12.80
N VAL A 731 15.92 29.85 12.44
CA VAL A 731 14.89 29.23 11.57
C VAL A 731 13.49 29.35 12.17
N SER A 732 13.33 29.19 13.49
CA SER A 732 12.05 29.30 14.18
C SER A 732 11.50 30.74 14.15
N ARG A 733 12.32 31.73 14.54
CA ARG A 733 11.97 33.16 14.52
C ARG A 733 11.64 33.65 13.11
N LEU A 734 12.50 33.33 12.12
CA LEU A 734 12.29 33.71 10.73
C LEU A 734 11.04 33.06 10.09
N LYS A 735 10.64 31.84 10.51
CA LYS A 735 9.37 31.24 10.06
C LYS A 735 8.16 32.06 10.50
N GLY A 736 8.15 32.57 11.74
CA GLY A 736 7.09 33.44 12.26
C GLY A 736 7.04 34.84 11.66
N LEU A 737 8.12 35.27 11.01
CA LEU A 737 8.21 36.56 10.31
C LEU A 737 7.86 36.46 8.83
N ASN A 738 8.25 35.38 8.13
CA ASN A 738 7.91 35.20 6.71
C ASN A 738 6.39 35.18 6.44
N SER A 739 5.57 34.78 7.41
CA SER A 739 4.10 34.86 7.34
C SER A 739 3.52 36.26 7.63
N LYS A 740 4.31 37.19 8.17
CA LYS A 740 3.95 38.59 8.42
C LYS A 740 4.48 39.53 7.34
N LEU A 741 5.71 39.30 6.88
CA LEU A 741 6.39 40.12 5.86
C LEU A 741 5.77 39.96 4.46
N PHE A 742 5.36 38.75 4.07
CA PHE A 742 4.84 38.47 2.73
C PHE A 742 3.36 38.06 2.77
N SER A 743 2.47 39.02 2.53
CA SER A 743 1.02 38.77 2.53
C SER A 743 0.64 37.62 1.59
N SER A 744 -0.14 36.67 2.10
CA SER A 744 -0.69 35.55 1.31
C SER A 744 -1.80 35.99 0.34
N LYS A 745 -2.48 37.11 0.65
CA LYS A 745 -3.43 37.75 -0.25
C LYS A 745 -2.68 38.50 -1.35
N TRP A 746 -3.18 38.37 -2.57
CA TRP A 746 -2.71 39.14 -3.73
C TRP A 746 -3.74 40.22 -4.05
N THR A 747 -3.31 41.48 -4.06
CA THR A 747 -4.11 42.60 -4.58
C THR A 747 -4.11 42.58 -6.12
N GLU A 748 -5.04 43.31 -6.74
CA GLU A 748 -5.08 43.43 -8.21
C GLU A 748 -3.85 44.17 -8.77
N GLU A 749 -3.34 45.13 -8.02
CA GLU A 749 -2.11 45.88 -8.33
C GLU A 749 -0.87 44.97 -8.38
N GLU A 750 -0.73 44.07 -7.39
CA GLU A 750 0.34 43.06 -7.37
C GLU A 750 0.17 42.01 -8.49
N ILE A 751 -1.07 41.74 -8.89
CA ILE A 751 -1.39 40.82 -9.99
C ILE A 751 -1.02 41.45 -11.34
N ARG A 752 -1.35 42.72 -11.57
CA ARG A 752 -1.02 43.44 -12.81
C ARG A 752 0.49 43.49 -12.99
N LYS A 753 1.22 43.99 -11.98
CA LYS A 753 2.70 44.02 -11.98
C LYS A 753 3.34 42.64 -12.22
N LEU A 754 2.76 41.56 -11.69
CA LEU A 754 3.21 40.19 -11.97
C LEU A 754 2.92 39.74 -13.41
N VAL A 755 1.77 40.11 -13.97
CA VAL A 755 1.40 39.84 -15.37
C VAL A 755 2.33 40.60 -16.31
N ASP A 756 2.48 41.91 -16.12
CA ASP A 756 3.32 42.80 -16.92
C ASP A 756 4.77 42.30 -16.95
N TYR A 757 5.34 41.95 -15.78
CA TYR A 757 6.69 41.40 -15.67
C TYR A 757 6.84 40.05 -16.40
N VAL A 758 5.84 39.16 -16.30
CA VAL A 758 5.89 37.85 -16.96
C VAL A 758 5.68 37.96 -18.47
N GLN A 759 5.00 38.99 -18.95
CA GLN A 759 4.81 39.26 -20.38
C GLN A 759 5.99 40.00 -21.02
N THR A 760 6.73 40.80 -20.24
CA THR A 760 7.94 41.52 -20.69
C THR A 760 9.25 40.72 -20.54
N CYS A 761 9.18 39.47 -20.04
CA CYS A 761 10.32 38.56 -19.99
C CYS A 761 10.36 37.64 -21.23
N ASP A 762 11.26 37.91 -22.17
CA ASP A 762 11.55 37.02 -23.32
C ASP A 762 12.13 35.65 -22.90
N SER A 763 12.61 35.55 -21.66
CA SER A 763 13.20 34.35 -21.08
C SER A 763 12.48 33.94 -19.78
N LYS A 764 12.93 32.86 -19.14
CA LYS A 764 12.30 32.30 -17.93
C LYS A 764 12.26 33.37 -16.81
N PRO A 765 11.08 33.86 -16.36
CA PRO A 765 11.01 35.01 -15.47
C PRO A 765 11.74 34.77 -14.14
N ASP A 766 12.67 35.68 -13.79
CA ASP A 766 13.33 35.61 -12.48
C ASP A 766 12.38 36.13 -11.39
N PHE A 767 11.79 35.20 -10.65
CA PHE A 767 10.94 35.52 -9.51
C PHE A 767 11.71 36.03 -8.28
N VAL A 768 13.04 35.94 -8.25
CA VAL A 768 13.88 36.57 -7.21
C VAL A 768 13.98 38.07 -7.47
N TYR A 769 14.36 38.48 -8.68
CA TYR A 769 14.35 39.88 -9.11
C TYR A 769 12.95 40.52 -8.99
N PHE A 770 11.89 39.84 -9.45
CA PHE A 770 10.53 40.36 -9.30
C PHE A 770 10.09 40.50 -7.84
N SER A 771 10.41 39.52 -6.99
CA SER A 771 10.11 39.58 -5.54
C SER A 771 10.81 40.78 -4.88
N LYS A 772 12.05 41.09 -5.29
CA LYS A 772 12.80 42.27 -4.85
C LYS A 772 12.14 43.58 -5.26
N ILE A 773 11.57 43.68 -6.48
CA ILE A 773 10.82 44.87 -6.94
C ILE A 773 9.49 45.01 -6.20
N LEU A 774 8.73 43.92 -6.09
CA LEU A 774 7.37 43.98 -5.53
C LEU A 774 7.36 44.13 -3.99
N GLY A 775 8.37 43.59 -3.30
CA GLY A 775 8.57 43.71 -1.85
C GLY A 775 7.59 42.92 -0.97
N THR A 776 6.33 42.80 -1.37
CA THR A 776 5.21 42.24 -0.60
C THR A 776 4.96 40.75 -0.81
N LYS A 777 5.72 40.10 -1.71
CA LYS A 777 5.58 38.69 -2.11
C LYS A 777 6.95 38.03 -2.28
N SER A 778 7.12 36.82 -1.75
CA SER A 778 8.34 36.02 -1.92
C SER A 778 8.37 35.29 -3.28
N PRO A 779 9.55 34.85 -3.79
CA PRO A 779 9.66 34.17 -5.09
C PRO A 779 8.83 32.90 -5.16
N LYS A 780 8.65 32.23 -4.01
CA LYS A 780 7.86 31.00 -3.85
C LYS A 780 6.35 31.22 -3.94
N GLN A 781 5.86 32.46 -3.75
CA GLN A 781 4.45 32.81 -3.97
C GLN A 781 4.18 33.21 -5.43
N CYS A 782 5.16 33.79 -6.12
CA CYS A 782 5.01 34.27 -7.50
C CYS A 782 4.77 33.12 -8.50
N ASN A 783 5.63 32.09 -8.53
CA ASN A 783 5.50 31.00 -9.51
C ASN A 783 4.13 30.25 -9.43
N PRO A 784 3.63 29.83 -8.24
CA PRO A 784 2.28 29.26 -8.12
C PRO A 784 1.16 30.23 -8.57
N LYS A 785 1.32 31.54 -8.33
CA LYS A 785 0.35 32.56 -8.78
C LYS A 785 0.31 32.66 -10.30
N VAL A 786 1.45 32.74 -10.98
CA VAL A 786 1.55 32.70 -12.45
C VAL A 786 0.93 31.42 -13.01
N SER A 787 1.24 30.27 -12.40
CA SER A 787 0.68 28.96 -12.75
C SER A 787 -0.83 28.84 -12.52
N GLY A 788 -1.41 29.71 -11.67
CA GLY A 788 -2.85 29.87 -11.48
C GLY A 788 -3.48 30.82 -12.50
N LEU A 789 -2.82 31.95 -12.81
CA LEU A 789 -3.27 32.94 -13.80
C LEU A 789 -3.29 32.35 -15.22
N ARG A 790 -2.26 31.61 -15.62
CA ARG A 790 -2.24 30.83 -16.88
C ARG A 790 -3.42 29.84 -16.96
N ARG A 791 -3.72 29.12 -15.87
CA ARG A 791 -4.88 28.19 -15.78
C ARG A 791 -6.24 28.88 -15.81
N LYS A 792 -6.31 30.19 -15.57
CA LYS A 792 -7.53 31.01 -15.69
C LYS A 792 -7.64 31.75 -17.04
N GLY A 793 -6.70 31.55 -17.97
CA GLY A 793 -6.67 32.27 -19.25
C GLY A 793 -6.23 33.73 -19.16
N VAL A 794 -5.83 34.22 -17.97
CA VAL A 794 -5.44 35.62 -17.73
C VAL A 794 -4.03 35.92 -18.28
N LEU A 795 -3.22 34.89 -18.54
CA LEU A 795 -1.93 34.98 -19.21
C LEU A 795 -1.97 34.16 -20.51
N PRO A 796 -2.08 34.79 -21.69
CA PRO A 796 -2.05 34.10 -22.98
C PRO A 796 -0.63 33.71 -23.41
N GLY A 797 -0.55 32.80 -24.38
CA GLY A 797 0.49 32.84 -25.42
C GLY A 797 1.89 32.27 -25.15
N MET A 798 2.33 32.03 -23.92
CA MET A 798 3.66 31.44 -23.68
C MET A 798 3.66 29.90 -23.70
N PRO A 799 4.70 29.25 -24.27
CA PRO A 799 4.81 27.79 -24.30
C PRO A 799 4.86 27.17 -22.89
N LYS A 800 4.47 25.89 -22.82
CA LYS A 800 4.61 25.08 -21.60
C LYS A 800 6.08 24.71 -21.40
N VAL A 801 6.53 24.83 -20.15
CA VAL A 801 7.80 24.34 -19.61
C VAL A 801 7.47 23.31 -18.54
#